data_AF-A0A179F602-F1
#
_entry.id   AF-A0A179F602-F1
#
_cell.length_a   1.000
_cell.length_b   1.000
_cell.length_c   1.000
_cell.angle_alpha   90.00
_cell.angle_beta   90.00
_cell.angle_gamma   90.00
#
_symmetry.space_group_name_H-M   'P 1'
#
loop_
_entity.id
_entity.type
_entity.pdbx_description
1 polymer ?
#
loop_
_entity_poly.entity_id
_entity_poly.type
_entity_poly.pdbx_seq_one_letter_code
_entity_poly.pdbx_strand_id
1 'polypeptide(L)'
;MRNTAFGVISSRIRAEKALKYLGTAQIELDVLSFPNSDGPDVNNIERLRKLFRLQRDFKPGELQNRIPAVIDQNRLHDALTDSALSLEALLPIDQNYPKLDFPPGFQLECLRGEDRVEAVKGLFRSSSQRWVVDLFAADISIEAKRDIEEEYGSERKLDDGEIYYKIRKYQGIFGQEDPYFEQRWWARIATLPDAKTKKSCLDQLIAHRKFSRAFDAFHHIPALYSGLRLSVVGKMISTRCHEELLAYLRHIKAFWYYIFDGNEMAMERLDRESVQALEHKAPGACQKEARLLYGRIRSGDILGPFSDVEREQIWLRLCSTTTESLIPSLQGFFENLKYIKLAADCMKRLVRLEGKDTIRHALENAYLDGDQSSDDCLVQVSGPAMKLVRASGIDNFDVLYRQLWLFAIREHADMPAEVKRKKSGAGTAHADETVLFQFASLAHKLGFRTDEIDDILRRSPDREIARRLLITARKPALFQYEDIESCITMVESVIARARPVPNDNAENEYVIEDDGKPPERSGPPAVTDMARDKRFMYLDVLHGALPRQDPNLTSLFIQRSTYFAFFGRDIGLCIENINAAQSVQGAVDVNLQLEGNPNYHSIQSRAESEVRVAEEGQQRRLDDITRKVADAESHLEHLERKQNEHQGTIEQLQSTITAKQNSLEALRREEAELQERLHGFRGTEAEQIIRLETLQNNVQDRQSQISELDRRRTDLGEEIRLDLLSADRQNHSAQEEDQRIRLLQLTDQAIEKQNSVNQLAALHRQKEQETQRLEEERQRLQSVVDDLTLKKSLLSEEEQARAASFAETERERKSVVDKLSAKELELRQNIDYLETCLQQLKRKINDATEDEKVLRLTVERLRETENTVAGSDGVQERGRAALGTLVRQTLNANEEPEDFDTPDESPVGPSEVAGQVIRQARPVPLDAPLEEVAIQFKLFEDGDWRVKHEVTVDPREPSEVRRVANKYVRKRFGLFNSNSKALTPETCFERVTSNGTNTIHLIPEWTVNRKGPGEAEPRKRNR
;
A
#
# COMPACT_ATOMS: atom_id res chain seq x y z
N MET A 1 -22.61 12.82 12.04
CA MET A 1 -21.97 14.01 11.43
C MET A 1 -21.39 13.75 10.04
N ARG A 2 -20.78 12.60 9.71
CA ARG A 2 -20.28 12.35 8.33
C ARG A 2 -21.37 12.23 7.24
N ASN A 3 -22.55 11.66 7.54
CA ASN A 3 -23.62 11.52 6.55
C ASN A 3 -24.30 12.85 6.14
N THR A 4 -24.27 13.88 7.00
CA THR A 4 -24.88 15.18 6.70
C THR A 4 -24.01 16.00 5.76
N ALA A 5 -22.68 16.00 5.95
CA ALA A 5 -21.74 16.68 5.03
C ALA A 5 -21.77 16.07 3.61
N PHE A 6 -21.86 14.73 3.52
CA PHE A 6 -21.96 14.04 2.23
C PHE A 6 -23.24 14.40 1.46
N GLY A 7 -24.38 14.49 2.16
CA GLY A 7 -25.65 14.92 1.58
C GLY A 7 -25.60 16.36 1.07
N VAL A 8 -24.87 17.25 1.76
CA VAL A 8 -24.69 18.66 1.38
C VAL A 8 -23.85 18.77 0.11
N ILE A 9 -22.68 18.11 0.04
CA ILE A 9 -21.81 18.13 -1.15
C ILE A 9 -22.53 17.52 -2.35
N SER A 10 -23.17 16.36 -2.18
CA SER A 10 -23.96 15.69 -3.23
C SER A 10 -25.08 16.60 -3.77
N SER A 11 -25.78 17.31 -2.88
CA SER A 11 -26.87 18.21 -3.26
C SER A 11 -26.35 19.48 -3.93
N ARG A 12 -25.23 20.04 -3.46
CA ARG A 12 -24.55 21.18 -4.09
C ARG A 12 -24.13 20.87 -5.52
N ILE A 13 -23.42 19.76 -5.73
CA ILE A 13 -22.97 19.32 -7.06
C ILE A 13 -24.19 19.10 -7.98
N ARG A 14 -25.26 18.47 -7.49
CA ARG A 14 -26.48 18.26 -8.28
C ARG A 14 -27.15 19.58 -8.66
N ALA A 15 -27.26 20.52 -7.73
CA ALA A 15 -27.84 21.83 -7.96
C ALA A 15 -27.02 22.63 -8.99
N GLU A 16 -25.69 22.59 -8.87
CA GLU A 16 -24.79 23.22 -9.83
C GLU A 16 -24.91 22.61 -11.23
N LYS A 17 -24.90 21.28 -11.35
CA LYS A 17 -25.10 20.59 -12.64
C LYS A 17 -26.41 21.02 -13.31
N ALA A 18 -27.49 21.13 -12.55
CA ALA A 18 -28.78 21.58 -13.06
C ALA A 18 -28.76 23.07 -13.48
N LEU A 19 -28.09 23.92 -12.71
CA LEU A 19 -27.96 25.35 -12.99
C LEU A 19 -27.08 25.63 -14.21
N LYS A 20 -26.00 24.86 -14.39
CA LYS A 20 -25.00 25.02 -15.45
C LYS A 20 -25.34 24.23 -16.71
N TYR A 21 -26.48 23.55 -16.74
CA TYR A 21 -26.97 22.83 -17.90
C TYR A 21 -27.56 23.80 -18.93
N LEU A 22 -26.99 23.79 -20.14
CA LEU A 22 -27.36 24.70 -21.23
C LEU A 22 -28.36 24.08 -22.21
N GLY A 23 -28.46 22.74 -22.23
CA GLY A 23 -29.37 22.01 -23.10
C GLY A 23 -28.75 20.79 -23.77
N THR A 24 -29.47 20.17 -24.70
CA THR A 24 -29.03 19.01 -25.48
C THR A 24 -29.14 19.30 -26.98
N ALA A 25 -28.13 18.92 -27.76
CA ALA A 25 -28.12 19.08 -29.22
C ALA A 25 -27.52 17.86 -29.95
N GLN A 26 -27.76 17.77 -31.27
CA GLN A 26 -27.06 16.87 -32.18
C GLN A 26 -25.84 17.55 -32.79
N ILE A 27 -24.66 17.07 -32.46
CA ILE A 27 -23.37 17.66 -32.87
C ILE A 27 -22.60 16.65 -33.71
N GLU A 28 -21.87 17.12 -34.73
CA GLU A 28 -21.06 16.27 -35.59
C GLU A 28 -19.91 15.61 -34.82
N LEU A 29 -19.66 14.33 -35.10
CA LEU A 29 -18.65 13.53 -34.37
C LEU A 29 -17.23 14.08 -34.49
N ASP A 30 -16.92 14.77 -35.60
CA ASP A 30 -15.59 15.34 -35.87
C ASP A 30 -15.31 16.60 -35.03
N VAL A 31 -16.36 17.20 -34.46
CA VAL A 31 -16.25 18.35 -33.55
C VAL A 31 -15.92 17.90 -32.12
N LEU A 32 -16.23 16.66 -31.76
CA LEU A 32 -16.09 16.16 -30.40
C LEU A 32 -14.63 15.83 -30.08
N SER A 33 -14.11 16.43 -29.01
CA SER A 33 -12.73 16.24 -28.54
C SER A 33 -12.72 15.75 -27.10
N PHE A 34 -11.78 14.87 -26.73
CA PHE A 34 -11.73 14.23 -25.41
C PHE A 34 -10.38 14.48 -24.72
N PRO A 35 -10.05 15.75 -24.39
CA PRO A 35 -8.72 16.10 -23.89
C PRO A 35 -8.38 15.49 -22.52
N ASN A 36 -9.40 15.10 -21.73
CA ASN A 36 -9.24 14.52 -20.40
C ASN A 36 -9.39 12.98 -20.40
N SER A 37 -9.45 12.35 -21.57
CA SER A 37 -9.57 10.89 -21.67
C SER A 37 -8.21 10.20 -21.56
N ASP A 38 -8.19 9.02 -20.93
CA ASP A 38 -7.02 8.14 -20.88
C ASP A 38 -6.77 7.38 -22.20
N GLY A 39 -7.56 7.68 -23.24
CA GLY A 39 -7.53 7.05 -24.55
C GLY A 39 -8.59 5.96 -24.74
N PRO A 40 -8.84 5.57 -26.01
CA PRO A 40 -9.91 4.65 -26.38
C PRO A 40 -9.64 3.19 -25.98
N ASP A 41 -10.57 2.57 -25.25
CA ASP A 41 -10.51 1.14 -24.90
C ASP A 41 -11.02 0.28 -26.07
N VAL A 42 -10.09 -0.33 -26.80
CA VAL A 42 -10.38 -1.18 -27.97
C VAL A 42 -11.39 -2.28 -27.68
N ASN A 43 -11.36 -2.91 -26.50
CA ASN A 43 -12.29 -3.98 -26.15
C ASN A 43 -13.70 -3.42 -25.89
N ASN A 44 -13.78 -2.27 -25.24
CA ASN A 44 -15.06 -1.60 -25.02
C ASN A 44 -15.64 -1.08 -26.32
N ILE A 45 -14.81 -0.51 -27.19
CA ILE A 45 -15.18 -0.09 -28.55
C ILE A 45 -15.77 -1.28 -29.32
N GLU A 46 -15.10 -2.44 -29.33
CA GLU A 46 -15.61 -3.61 -30.06
C GLU A 46 -16.90 -4.16 -29.44
N ARG A 47 -17.03 -4.12 -28.11
CA ARG A 47 -18.28 -4.44 -27.41
C ARG A 47 -19.40 -3.49 -27.82
N LEU A 48 -19.15 -2.18 -27.84
CA LEU A 48 -20.09 -1.14 -28.26
C LEU A 48 -20.46 -1.29 -29.74
N ARG A 49 -19.49 -1.60 -30.61
CA ARG A 49 -19.74 -1.89 -32.03
C ARG A 49 -20.69 -3.07 -32.21
N LYS A 50 -20.47 -4.16 -31.48
CA LYS A 50 -21.37 -5.32 -31.47
C LYS A 50 -22.75 -4.95 -30.93
N LEU A 51 -22.81 -4.18 -29.85
CA LEU A 51 -24.06 -3.71 -29.24
C LEU A 51 -24.88 -2.88 -30.23
N PHE A 52 -24.27 -1.86 -30.87
CA PHE A 52 -24.93 -1.02 -31.86
C PHE A 52 -25.34 -1.79 -33.13
N ARG A 53 -24.61 -2.83 -33.53
CA ARG A 53 -25.02 -3.70 -34.66
C ARG A 53 -26.21 -4.61 -34.31
N LEU A 54 -26.23 -5.17 -33.11
CA LEU A 54 -27.20 -6.19 -32.71
C LEU A 54 -28.50 -5.57 -32.19
N GLN A 55 -28.45 -4.36 -31.63
CA GLN A 55 -29.61 -3.70 -31.05
C GLN A 55 -30.31 -2.82 -32.09
N ARG A 56 -31.36 -3.37 -32.73
CA ARG A 56 -32.13 -2.68 -33.79
C ARG A 56 -32.87 -1.42 -33.31
N ASP A 57 -33.13 -1.30 -32.01
CA ASP A 57 -33.83 -0.18 -31.39
C ASP A 57 -32.89 0.78 -30.64
N PHE A 58 -31.59 0.76 -30.95
CA PHE A 58 -30.61 1.62 -30.29
C PHE A 58 -30.89 3.11 -30.55
N LYS A 59 -31.09 3.88 -29.48
CA LYS A 59 -31.36 5.33 -29.54
C LYS A 59 -30.19 6.15 -28.95
N PRO A 60 -29.44 6.91 -29.78
CA PRO A 60 -28.38 7.79 -29.30
C PRO A 60 -28.84 8.82 -28.25
N GLY A 61 -30.14 9.19 -28.25
CA GLY A 61 -30.72 10.18 -27.34
C GLY A 61 -31.14 9.67 -25.97
N GLU A 62 -31.05 8.36 -25.69
CA GLU A 62 -31.25 7.87 -24.32
C GLU A 62 -30.19 8.44 -23.38
N LEU A 63 -30.55 8.78 -22.14
CA LEU A 63 -29.65 9.45 -21.18
C LEU A 63 -28.30 8.74 -21.01
N GLN A 64 -28.29 7.40 -21.00
CA GLN A 64 -27.06 6.62 -20.96
C GLN A 64 -26.16 6.83 -22.19
N ASN A 65 -26.76 7.08 -23.37
CA ASN A 65 -26.04 7.21 -24.64
C ASN A 65 -25.59 8.63 -24.96
N ARG A 66 -25.99 9.64 -24.18
CA ARG A 66 -25.59 11.03 -24.40
C ARG A 66 -24.15 11.30 -24.00
N ILE A 67 -23.55 12.31 -24.62
CA ILE A 67 -22.17 12.74 -24.36
C ILE A 67 -22.23 14.11 -23.67
N PRO A 68 -21.74 14.26 -22.43
CA PRO A 68 -21.67 15.57 -21.81
C PRO A 68 -20.42 16.33 -22.28
N ALA A 69 -20.57 17.61 -22.55
CA ALA A 69 -19.52 18.51 -23.00
C ALA A 69 -19.61 19.88 -22.33
N VAL A 70 -18.49 20.58 -22.26
CA VAL A 70 -18.41 21.96 -21.74
C VAL A 70 -18.17 22.95 -22.87
N ILE A 71 -18.83 24.11 -22.79
CA ILE A 71 -18.71 25.17 -23.80
C ILE A 71 -18.76 26.56 -23.15
N ASP A 72 -17.92 27.46 -23.64
CA ASP A 72 -17.93 28.87 -23.26
C ASP A 72 -19.17 29.58 -23.82
N GLN A 73 -19.69 30.57 -23.08
CA GLN A 73 -20.93 31.26 -23.43
C GLN A 73 -20.84 32.00 -24.78
N ASN A 74 -19.69 32.60 -25.10
CA ASN A 74 -19.51 33.29 -26.38
C ASN A 74 -19.47 32.29 -27.53
N ARG A 75 -18.74 31.17 -27.34
CA ARG A 75 -18.64 30.09 -28.33
C ARG A 75 -19.99 29.45 -28.61
N LEU A 76 -20.82 29.27 -27.58
CA LEU A 76 -22.18 28.76 -27.74
C LEU A 76 -23.06 29.76 -28.51
N HIS A 77 -22.93 31.06 -28.23
CA HIS A 77 -23.68 32.10 -28.91
C HIS A 77 -23.36 32.15 -30.41
N ASP A 78 -22.08 32.03 -30.77
CA ASP A 78 -21.62 31.94 -32.15
C ASP A 78 -22.24 30.72 -32.85
N ALA A 79 -22.16 29.53 -32.23
CA ALA A 79 -22.72 28.29 -32.78
C ALA A 79 -24.25 28.34 -32.94
N LEU A 80 -24.97 28.95 -31.99
CA LEU A 80 -26.42 29.17 -32.08
C LEU A 80 -26.78 30.11 -33.24
N THR A 81 -26.00 31.17 -33.43
CA THR A 81 -26.20 32.14 -34.53
C THR A 81 -25.97 31.48 -35.89
N ASP A 82 -24.87 30.75 -36.04
CA ASP A 82 -24.54 30.02 -37.27
C ASP A 82 -25.59 28.94 -37.59
N SER A 83 -26.17 28.33 -36.56
CA SER A 83 -27.21 27.29 -36.71
C SER A 83 -28.63 27.85 -36.80
N ALA A 84 -28.81 29.18 -36.72
CA ALA A 84 -30.12 29.85 -36.62
C ALA A 84 -31.04 29.28 -35.53
N LEU A 85 -30.48 29.00 -34.35
CA LEU A 85 -31.18 28.44 -33.18
C LEU A 85 -31.24 29.45 -32.03
N SER A 86 -32.30 29.40 -31.23
CA SER A 86 -32.35 30.06 -29.92
C SER A 86 -31.83 29.13 -28.83
N LEU A 87 -31.42 29.69 -27.69
CA LEU A 87 -30.99 28.90 -26.53
C LEU A 87 -32.12 27.99 -26.02
N GLU A 88 -33.37 28.46 -26.05
CA GLU A 88 -34.56 27.71 -25.66
C GLU A 88 -34.77 26.45 -26.51
N ALA A 89 -34.34 26.49 -27.78
CA ALA A 89 -34.43 25.33 -28.67
C ALA A 89 -33.56 24.14 -28.20
N LEU A 90 -32.52 24.41 -27.39
CA LEU A 90 -31.66 23.38 -26.80
C LEU A 90 -32.31 22.66 -25.62
N LEU A 91 -33.48 23.07 -25.13
CA LEU A 91 -34.22 22.39 -24.07
C LEU A 91 -35.31 21.52 -24.72
N PRO A 92 -35.01 20.26 -25.09
CA PRO A 92 -35.87 19.49 -25.98
C PRO A 92 -37.22 19.15 -25.34
N ILE A 93 -38.30 19.45 -26.07
CA ILE A 93 -39.63 18.89 -25.85
C ILE A 93 -39.72 17.63 -26.72
N ASP A 94 -40.12 16.49 -26.15
CA ASP A 94 -40.34 15.20 -26.85
C ASP A 94 -39.12 14.52 -27.51
N GLN A 95 -37.92 14.58 -26.92
CA GLN A 95 -36.70 13.91 -27.43
C GLN A 95 -36.29 14.33 -28.86
N ASN A 96 -36.79 15.46 -29.35
CA ASN A 96 -36.39 16.04 -30.62
C ASN A 96 -35.23 17.01 -30.40
N TYR A 97 -34.01 16.56 -30.70
CA TYR A 97 -32.78 17.32 -30.43
C TYR A 97 -32.39 18.18 -31.64
N PRO A 98 -32.21 19.51 -31.48
CA PRO A 98 -31.81 20.38 -32.59
C PRO A 98 -30.40 20.07 -33.07
N LYS A 99 -30.11 20.36 -34.34
CA LYS A 99 -28.78 20.23 -34.93
C LYS A 99 -27.98 21.48 -34.66
N LEU A 100 -26.88 21.36 -33.91
CA LEU A 100 -26.00 22.47 -33.59
C LEU A 100 -24.70 22.31 -34.37
N ASP A 101 -24.40 23.31 -35.20
CA ASP A 101 -23.27 23.36 -36.10
C ASP A 101 -22.17 24.25 -35.54
N PHE A 102 -20.92 23.86 -35.84
CA PHE A 102 -19.73 24.58 -35.44
C PHE A 102 -18.86 24.85 -36.66
N PRO A 103 -18.06 25.93 -36.65
CA PRO A 103 -17.16 26.22 -37.74
C PRO A 103 -16.14 25.09 -37.95
N PRO A 104 -15.64 24.87 -39.18
CA PRO A 104 -14.68 23.82 -39.47
C PRO A 104 -13.44 23.91 -38.58
N GLY A 105 -13.02 22.78 -38.01
CA GLY A 105 -11.86 22.71 -37.11
C GLY A 105 -12.14 23.10 -35.66
N PHE A 106 -13.38 23.45 -35.30
CA PHE A 106 -13.76 23.63 -33.90
C PHE A 106 -13.63 22.30 -33.14
N GLN A 107 -13.19 22.37 -31.88
CA GLN A 107 -13.04 21.22 -31.00
C GLN A 107 -13.82 21.50 -29.71
N LEU A 108 -14.93 20.79 -29.55
CA LEU A 108 -15.77 20.86 -28.36
C LEU A 108 -15.21 19.92 -27.29
N GLU A 109 -14.96 20.44 -26.10
CA GLU A 109 -14.44 19.65 -24.98
C GLU A 109 -15.53 18.74 -24.41
N CYS A 110 -15.45 17.45 -24.72
CA CYS A 110 -16.30 16.41 -24.16
C CYS A 110 -15.67 15.82 -22.90
N LEU A 111 -16.50 15.66 -21.86
CA LEU A 111 -16.07 15.17 -20.56
C LEU A 111 -15.95 13.64 -20.52
N ARG A 112 -16.62 12.93 -21.43
CA ARG A 112 -16.63 11.45 -21.53
C ARG A 112 -17.31 11.01 -22.82
N GLY A 113 -17.09 9.75 -23.22
CA GLY A 113 -17.79 9.14 -24.36
C GLY A 113 -16.90 8.85 -25.58
N GLU A 114 -15.57 8.92 -25.44
CA GLU A 114 -14.62 8.65 -26.52
C GLU A 114 -14.82 7.27 -27.17
N ASP A 115 -14.87 6.20 -26.36
CA ASP A 115 -15.11 4.82 -26.85
C ASP A 115 -16.37 4.70 -27.72
N ARG A 116 -17.41 5.48 -27.39
CA ARG A 116 -18.68 5.49 -28.11
C ARG A 116 -18.53 6.18 -29.45
N VAL A 117 -17.88 7.36 -29.46
CA VAL A 117 -17.58 8.08 -30.71
C VAL A 117 -16.75 7.21 -31.64
N GLU A 118 -15.69 6.57 -31.14
CA GLU A 118 -14.81 5.69 -31.93
C GLU A 118 -15.49 4.39 -32.38
N ALA A 119 -16.41 3.84 -31.58
CA ALA A 119 -17.25 2.73 -31.99
C ALA A 119 -18.16 3.12 -33.16
N VAL A 120 -18.77 4.30 -33.11
CA VAL A 120 -19.70 4.80 -34.12
C VAL A 120 -18.97 5.17 -35.41
N LYS A 121 -17.86 5.91 -35.33
CA LYS A 121 -16.99 6.21 -36.48
C LYS A 121 -16.55 4.95 -37.22
N GLY A 122 -16.25 3.86 -36.49
CA GLY A 122 -15.88 2.58 -37.09
C GLY A 122 -17.04 1.78 -37.72
N LEU A 123 -18.29 2.11 -37.42
CA LEU A 123 -19.47 1.41 -37.95
C LEU A 123 -20.02 2.04 -39.22
N PHE A 124 -19.97 3.36 -39.31
CA PHE A 124 -20.63 4.11 -40.36
C PHE A 124 -19.59 4.94 -41.11
N ARG A 125 -19.54 4.78 -42.44
CA ARG A 125 -18.49 5.37 -43.29
C ARG A 125 -18.76 6.83 -43.72
N SER A 126 -19.82 7.46 -43.20
CA SER A 126 -20.19 8.84 -43.57
C SER A 126 -19.61 9.83 -42.56
N SER A 127 -18.87 10.83 -43.03
CA SER A 127 -18.31 11.93 -42.23
C SER A 127 -19.36 12.85 -41.60
N SER A 128 -20.64 12.77 -42.00
CA SER A 128 -21.71 13.65 -41.52
C SER A 128 -22.52 13.08 -40.35
N GLN A 129 -21.91 12.23 -39.52
CA GLN A 129 -22.63 11.64 -38.39
C GLN A 129 -22.69 12.56 -37.19
N ARG A 130 -23.86 12.56 -36.55
CA ARG A 130 -24.13 13.36 -35.36
C ARG A 130 -24.46 12.49 -34.17
N TRP A 131 -24.12 13.00 -33.00
CA TRP A 131 -24.44 12.39 -31.72
C TRP A 131 -25.14 13.36 -30.80
N VAL A 132 -25.92 12.83 -29.86
CA VAL A 132 -26.65 13.63 -28.89
C VAL A 132 -25.70 14.02 -27.76
N VAL A 133 -25.52 15.32 -27.56
CA VAL A 133 -24.57 15.93 -26.62
C VAL A 133 -25.32 16.82 -25.64
N ASP A 134 -25.07 16.62 -24.36
CA ASP A 134 -25.54 17.47 -23.26
C ASP A 134 -24.50 18.57 -22.99
N LEU A 135 -24.88 19.84 -23.10
CA LEU A 135 -23.99 20.98 -23.00
C LEU A 135 -24.05 21.61 -21.60
N PHE A 136 -22.88 21.85 -21.02
CA PHE A 136 -22.69 22.52 -19.74
C PHE A 136 -21.84 23.79 -19.93
N ALA A 137 -22.07 24.81 -19.11
CA ALA A 137 -21.25 26.01 -19.14
C ALA A 137 -19.81 25.69 -18.72
N ALA A 138 -18.83 26.29 -19.41
CA ALA A 138 -17.40 26.05 -19.14
C ALA A 138 -16.94 26.47 -17.73
N ASP A 139 -17.68 27.35 -17.06
CA ASP A 139 -17.39 27.80 -15.69
C ASP A 139 -17.99 26.87 -14.60
N ILE A 140 -18.45 25.67 -14.98
CA ILE A 140 -18.83 24.62 -14.04
C ILE A 140 -17.63 24.24 -13.16
N SER A 141 -17.87 24.05 -11.86
CA SER A 141 -16.81 23.75 -10.90
C SER A 141 -16.05 22.48 -11.26
N ILE A 142 -14.77 22.43 -10.87
CA ILE A 142 -13.90 21.25 -11.08
C ILE A 142 -14.51 20.01 -10.42
N GLU A 143 -15.16 20.16 -9.26
CA GLU A 143 -15.85 19.05 -8.59
C GLU A 143 -17.05 18.54 -9.41
N ALA A 144 -17.91 19.44 -9.91
CA ALA A 144 -19.07 19.05 -10.69
C ALA A 144 -18.67 18.47 -12.06
N LYS A 145 -17.65 19.04 -12.71
CA LYS A 145 -17.03 18.51 -13.93
C LYS A 145 -16.54 17.07 -13.71
N ARG A 146 -15.72 16.86 -12.67
CA ARG A 146 -15.24 15.53 -12.28
C ARG A 146 -16.38 14.57 -11.94
N ASP A 147 -17.44 15.07 -11.31
CA ASP A 147 -18.62 14.25 -11.00
C ASP A 147 -19.31 13.74 -12.27
N ILE A 148 -19.36 14.55 -13.35
CA ILE A 148 -19.89 14.17 -14.68
C ILE A 148 -18.95 13.20 -15.40
N GLU A 149 -17.63 13.50 -15.41
CA GLU A 149 -16.59 12.67 -16.02
C GLU A 149 -16.63 11.25 -15.46
N GLU A 150 -16.59 11.12 -14.13
CA GLU A 150 -16.54 9.82 -13.48
C GLU A 150 -17.87 9.07 -13.52
N GLU A 151 -19.01 9.72 -13.79
CA GLU A 151 -20.35 9.10 -13.81
C GLU A 151 -20.51 7.98 -14.87
N TYR A 152 -19.57 7.80 -15.81
CA TYR A 152 -19.54 6.72 -16.83
C TYR A 152 -19.09 5.34 -16.32
N GLY A 153 -18.83 5.18 -15.02
CA GLY A 153 -18.42 3.89 -14.44
C GLY A 153 -19.41 2.73 -14.61
N SER A 154 -20.63 2.98 -15.12
CA SER A 154 -21.65 1.96 -15.40
C SER A 154 -21.54 1.32 -16.79
N GLU A 155 -20.79 1.91 -17.72
CA GLU A 155 -20.74 1.45 -19.11
C GLU A 155 -19.48 0.68 -19.46
N ARG A 156 -18.37 0.98 -18.80
CA ARG A 156 -17.12 0.22 -18.88
C ARG A 156 -17.05 -0.77 -17.73
N LYS A 157 -16.44 -1.93 -17.94
CA LYS A 157 -16.07 -2.80 -16.82
C LYS A 157 -15.07 -2.03 -15.95
N LEU A 158 -15.45 -1.75 -14.70
CA LEU A 158 -14.56 -1.11 -13.73
C LEU A 158 -13.24 -1.88 -13.62
N ASP A 159 -12.16 -1.20 -13.98
CA ASP A 159 -10.80 -1.72 -13.97
C ASP A 159 -10.26 -1.76 -12.53
N ASP A 160 -9.61 -2.86 -12.17
CA ASP A 160 -9.10 -3.07 -10.81
C ASP A 160 -8.03 -2.02 -10.46
N GLY A 161 -7.21 -1.65 -11.45
CA GLY A 161 -6.21 -0.59 -11.37
C GLY A 161 -6.79 0.79 -11.11
N GLU A 162 -7.77 1.17 -11.92
CA GLU A 162 -8.47 2.45 -11.79
C GLU A 162 -9.16 2.58 -10.43
N ILE A 163 -9.82 1.51 -9.97
CA ILE A 163 -10.42 1.43 -8.63
C ILE A 163 -9.37 1.75 -7.55
N TYR A 164 -8.23 1.04 -7.59
CA TYR A 164 -7.17 1.25 -6.60
C TYR A 164 -6.66 2.69 -6.68
N TYR A 165 -6.29 3.16 -7.87
CA TYR A 165 -5.70 4.48 -8.07
C TYR A 165 -6.61 5.61 -7.58
N LYS A 166 -7.89 5.59 -7.97
CA LYS A 166 -8.87 6.62 -7.60
C LYS A 166 -9.16 6.61 -6.10
N ILE A 167 -9.28 5.45 -5.47
CA ILE A 167 -9.47 5.36 -4.02
C ILE A 167 -8.26 5.93 -3.29
N ARG A 168 -7.03 5.57 -3.68
CA ARG A 168 -5.81 6.10 -3.05
C ARG A 168 -5.65 7.61 -3.29
N LYS A 169 -6.00 8.11 -4.48
CA LYS A 169 -6.04 9.55 -4.79
C LYS A 169 -6.97 10.30 -3.83
N TYR A 170 -8.21 9.84 -3.69
CA TYR A 170 -9.21 10.49 -2.85
C TYR A 170 -9.01 10.28 -1.35
N GLN A 171 -8.21 9.30 -0.95
CA GLN A 171 -7.71 9.16 0.43
C GLN A 171 -6.60 10.16 0.79
N GLY A 172 -6.20 11.03 -0.15
CA GLY A 172 -5.12 11.99 0.06
C GLY A 172 -3.72 11.38 -0.06
N ILE A 173 -3.59 10.16 -0.59
CA ILE A 173 -2.29 9.47 -0.71
C ILE A 173 -1.54 9.92 -1.98
N PHE A 174 -2.27 10.12 -3.08
CA PHE A 174 -1.70 10.59 -4.36
C PHE A 174 -2.05 12.06 -4.66
N GLY A 175 -2.77 12.73 -3.76
CA GLY A 175 -3.32 14.07 -4.02
C GLY A 175 -4.06 14.61 -2.81
N GLN A 176 -5.04 15.48 -3.06
CA GLN A 176 -5.88 16.03 -1.99
C GLN A 176 -6.94 15.01 -1.55
N GLU A 177 -7.18 14.95 -0.23
CA GLU A 177 -8.23 14.14 0.36
C GLU A 177 -9.61 14.63 -0.12
N ASP A 178 -10.43 13.71 -0.60
CA ASP A 178 -11.81 13.97 -1.02
C ASP A 178 -12.72 12.81 -0.60
N PRO A 179 -13.30 12.89 0.62
CA PRO A 179 -14.13 11.81 1.15
C PRO A 179 -15.40 11.56 0.33
N TYR A 180 -15.89 12.56 -0.42
CA TYR A 180 -17.09 12.41 -1.25
C TYR A 180 -16.82 11.47 -2.43
N PHE A 181 -15.75 11.73 -3.18
CA PHE A 181 -15.37 10.88 -4.31
C PHE A 181 -14.84 9.52 -3.85
N GLU A 182 -14.11 9.43 -2.73
CA GLU A 182 -13.71 8.15 -2.14
C GLU A 182 -14.93 7.24 -1.91
N GLN A 183 -15.96 7.75 -1.22
CA GLN A 183 -17.15 6.98 -0.91
C GLN A 183 -17.95 6.61 -2.18
N ARG A 184 -17.91 7.43 -3.23
CA ARG A 184 -18.52 7.11 -4.53
C ARG A 184 -17.82 5.94 -5.21
N TRP A 185 -16.49 5.89 -5.17
CA TRP A 185 -15.72 4.74 -5.69
C TRP A 185 -15.96 3.46 -4.87
N TRP A 186 -16.04 3.56 -3.54
CA TRP A 186 -16.47 2.44 -2.70
C TRP A 186 -17.89 1.95 -3.02
N ALA A 187 -18.83 2.86 -3.29
CA ALA A 187 -20.19 2.50 -3.68
C ALA A 187 -20.23 1.76 -5.02
N ARG A 188 -19.37 2.14 -5.99
CA ARG A 188 -19.23 1.41 -7.26
C ARG A 188 -18.72 0.00 -7.08
N ILE A 189 -17.75 -0.23 -6.19
CA ILE A 189 -17.31 -1.60 -5.88
C ILE A 189 -18.50 -2.40 -5.32
N ALA A 190 -19.34 -1.79 -4.48
CA ALA A 190 -20.47 -2.46 -3.85
C ALA A 190 -21.57 -2.90 -4.84
N THR A 191 -21.64 -2.30 -6.03
CA THR A 191 -22.62 -2.67 -7.08
C THR A 191 -22.15 -3.79 -8.01
N LEU A 192 -20.87 -4.21 -7.92
CA LEU A 192 -20.32 -5.25 -8.78
C LEU A 192 -20.80 -6.66 -8.36
N PRO A 193 -20.94 -7.61 -9.30
CA PRO A 193 -21.31 -9.00 -8.99
C PRO A 193 -20.37 -9.68 -7.97
N ASP A 194 -19.09 -9.29 -7.96
CA ASP A 194 -18.03 -9.79 -7.09
C ASP A 194 -17.63 -8.81 -5.97
N ALA A 195 -18.51 -7.85 -5.65
CA ALA A 195 -18.28 -6.78 -4.67
C ALA A 195 -17.63 -7.22 -3.36
N LYS A 196 -18.13 -8.31 -2.74
CA LYS A 196 -17.61 -8.83 -1.47
C LYS A 196 -16.14 -9.25 -1.59
N THR A 197 -15.80 -9.94 -2.68
CA THR A 197 -14.44 -10.43 -2.93
C THR A 197 -13.52 -9.27 -3.24
N LYS A 198 -13.90 -8.38 -4.17
CA LYS A 198 -13.09 -7.21 -4.53
C LYS A 198 -12.82 -6.29 -3.35
N LYS A 199 -13.85 -5.98 -2.57
CA LYS A 199 -13.71 -5.18 -1.35
C LYS A 199 -12.75 -5.84 -0.36
N SER A 200 -12.93 -7.13 -0.07
CA SER A 200 -12.05 -7.87 0.84
C SER A 200 -10.60 -7.88 0.35
N CYS A 201 -10.36 -8.09 -0.94
CA CYS A 201 -9.02 -8.07 -1.50
C CYS A 201 -8.37 -6.68 -1.45
N LEU A 202 -9.14 -5.63 -1.74
CA LEU A 202 -8.67 -4.25 -1.62
C LEU A 202 -8.35 -3.90 -0.16
N ASP A 203 -9.23 -4.23 0.78
CA ASP A 203 -9.01 -4.05 2.21
C ASP A 203 -7.75 -4.79 2.68
N GLN A 204 -7.53 -6.02 2.22
CA GLN A 204 -6.32 -6.80 2.50
C GLN A 204 -5.05 -6.14 1.96
N LEU A 205 -5.09 -5.63 0.73
CA LEU A 205 -3.96 -4.93 0.11
C LEU A 205 -3.61 -3.67 0.90
N ILE A 206 -4.61 -2.84 1.20
CA ILE A 206 -4.44 -1.58 1.94
C ILE A 206 -3.92 -1.84 3.36
N ALA A 207 -4.46 -2.85 4.04
CA ALA A 207 -4.02 -3.23 5.39
C ALA A 207 -2.58 -3.76 5.43
N HIS A 208 -2.09 -4.33 4.32
CA HIS A 208 -0.73 -4.86 4.24
C HIS A 208 0.30 -3.77 3.92
N ARG A 209 0.74 -3.03 4.96
CA ARG A 209 1.61 -1.83 4.88
C ARG A 209 2.77 -1.91 3.88
N LYS A 210 3.50 -3.04 3.81
CA LYS A 210 4.63 -3.19 2.88
C LYS A 210 4.17 -3.23 1.41
N PHE A 211 3.07 -3.95 1.13
CA PHE A 211 2.55 -4.07 -0.23
C PHE A 211 1.83 -2.81 -0.66
N SER A 212 0.98 -2.23 0.19
CA SER A 212 0.30 -0.96 -0.14
C SER A 212 1.31 0.13 -0.48
N ARG A 213 2.37 0.31 0.30
CA ARG A 213 3.46 1.26 -0.03
C ARG A 213 4.14 0.94 -1.37
N ALA A 214 4.39 -0.33 -1.66
CA ALA A 214 5.03 -0.73 -2.92
C ALA A 214 4.12 -0.46 -4.14
N PHE A 215 2.82 -0.73 -4.03
CA PHE A 215 1.85 -0.41 -5.08
C PHE A 215 1.62 1.11 -5.19
N ASP A 216 1.60 1.85 -4.09
CA ASP A 216 1.48 3.31 -4.08
C ASP A 216 2.68 4.02 -4.75
N ALA A 217 3.85 3.37 -4.75
CA ALA A 217 5.05 3.92 -5.37
C ALA A 217 4.96 4.05 -6.91
N PHE A 218 3.92 3.50 -7.55
CA PHE A 218 3.65 3.65 -8.98
C PHE A 218 2.76 4.85 -9.33
N HIS A 219 2.38 5.70 -8.37
CA HIS A 219 1.38 6.74 -8.62
C HIS A 219 1.73 7.73 -9.76
N HIS A 220 3.01 8.05 -9.97
CA HIS A 220 3.48 8.86 -11.12
C HIS A 220 3.44 8.13 -12.46
N ILE A 221 3.07 6.84 -12.50
CA ILE A 221 2.91 6.06 -13.73
C ILE A 221 1.51 5.39 -13.73
N PRO A 222 0.42 6.17 -13.85
CA PRO A 222 -0.95 5.64 -13.73
C PRO A 222 -1.25 4.48 -14.68
N ALA A 223 -0.67 4.49 -15.89
CA ALA A 223 -0.83 3.43 -16.88
C ALA A 223 -0.40 2.04 -16.39
N LEU A 224 0.55 1.92 -15.46
CA LEU A 224 0.96 0.59 -14.94
C LEU A 224 -0.15 -0.10 -14.15
N TYR A 225 -1.07 0.67 -13.55
CA TYR A 225 -2.17 0.09 -12.79
C TYR A 225 -3.13 -0.71 -13.66
N SER A 226 -3.12 -0.57 -14.99
CA SER A 226 -3.96 -1.40 -15.88
C SER A 226 -3.68 -2.90 -15.77
N GLY A 227 -2.51 -3.28 -15.26
CA GLY A 227 -2.16 -4.68 -14.97
C GLY A 227 -2.57 -5.17 -13.58
N LEU A 228 -3.12 -4.32 -12.71
CA LEU A 228 -3.50 -4.66 -11.35
C LEU A 228 -4.67 -5.66 -11.32
N ARG A 229 -4.57 -6.70 -10.49
CA ARG A 229 -5.63 -7.70 -10.32
C ARG A 229 -5.98 -7.90 -8.85
N LEU A 230 -6.99 -7.18 -8.38
CA LEU A 230 -7.45 -7.25 -6.99
C LEU A 230 -7.87 -8.68 -6.61
N SER A 231 -8.51 -9.41 -7.53
CA SER A 231 -8.92 -10.80 -7.33
C SER A 231 -7.80 -11.78 -6.96
N VAL A 232 -6.53 -11.44 -7.21
CA VAL A 232 -5.36 -12.29 -6.96
C VAL A 232 -4.58 -11.87 -5.72
N VAL A 233 -4.81 -10.67 -5.17
CA VAL A 233 -4.07 -10.13 -4.00
C VAL A 233 -4.11 -11.08 -2.81
N GLY A 234 -5.28 -11.65 -2.49
CA GLY A 234 -5.38 -12.60 -1.38
C GLY A 234 -4.47 -13.82 -1.57
N LYS A 235 -4.36 -14.31 -2.81
CA LYS A 235 -3.42 -15.39 -3.16
C LYS A 235 -1.97 -14.93 -3.05
N MET A 236 -1.65 -13.74 -3.56
CA MET A 236 -0.33 -13.12 -3.47
C MET A 236 0.16 -13.02 -2.02
N ILE A 237 -0.66 -12.53 -1.10
CA ILE A 237 -0.28 -12.45 0.32
C ILE A 237 -0.12 -13.84 0.94
N SER A 238 -0.96 -14.80 0.52
CA SER A 238 -0.94 -16.18 1.03
C SER A 238 0.24 -17.03 0.54
N THR A 239 0.96 -16.62 -0.52
CA THR A 239 2.12 -17.40 -0.99
C THR A 239 3.28 -17.38 0.00
N ARG A 240 3.35 -16.36 0.87
CA ARG A 240 4.40 -16.16 1.89
C ARG A 240 5.79 -15.84 1.33
N CYS A 241 5.84 -15.32 0.09
CA CYS A 241 7.05 -14.85 -0.59
C CYS A 241 7.09 -13.31 -0.60
N HIS A 242 6.96 -12.67 0.57
CA HIS A 242 6.70 -11.23 0.58
C HIS A 242 7.92 -10.44 0.11
N GLU A 243 9.11 -10.88 0.48
CA GLU A 243 10.38 -10.25 0.17
C GLU A 243 10.66 -10.29 -1.33
N GLU A 244 10.48 -11.44 -1.98
CA GLU A 244 10.67 -11.65 -3.43
C GLU A 244 9.63 -10.89 -4.25
N LEU A 245 8.36 -10.92 -3.79
CA LEU A 245 7.29 -10.17 -4.45
C LEU A 245 7.51 -8.66 -4.34
N LEU A 246 7.99 -8.16 -3.19
CA LEU A 246 8.35 -6.76 -3.03
C LEU A 246 9.57 -6.39 -3.88
N ALA A 247 10.55 -7.28 -4.02
CA ALA A 247 11.70 -7.08 -4.92
C ALA A 247 11.25 -6.94 -6.38
N TYR A 248 10.28 -7.76 -6.83
CA TYR A 248 9.68 -7.61 -8.16
C TYR A 248 9.01 -6.25 -8.33
N LEU A 249 8.17 -5.82 -7.38
CA LEU A 249 7.52 -4.51 -7.47
C LEU A 249 8.55 -3.36 -7.51
N ARG A 250 9.64 -3.45 -6.74
CA ARG A 250 10.77 -2.51 -6.83
C ARG A 250 11.45 -2.55 -8.20
N HIS A 251 11.64 -3.73 -8.78
CA HIS A 251 12.20 -3.88 -10.12
C HIS A 251 11.32 -3.20 -11.19
N ILE A 252 10.00 -3.37 -11.14
CA ILE A 252 9.07 -2.64 -12.03
C ILE A 252 9.29 -1.14 -11.89
N LYS A 253 9.30 -0.62 -10.66
CA LYS A 253 9.48 0.82 -10.41
C LYS A 253 10.80 1.32 -10.98
N ALA A 254 11.90 0.67 -10.61
CA ALA A 254 13.25 1.05 -11.02
C ALA A 254 13.40 1.03 -12.55
N PHE A 255 12.82 0.03 -13.22
CA PHE A 255 12.83 -0.06 -14.68
C PHE A 255 12.17 1.18 -15.31
N TRP A 256 10.91 1.48 -14.96
CA TRP A 256 10.18 2.58 -15.59
C TRP A 256 10.74 3.96 -15.23
N TYR A 257 11.22 4.16 -14.00
CA TYR A 257 11.92 5.39 -13.64
C TYR A 257 13.18 5.61 -14.48
N TYR A 258 13.96 4.55 -14.74
CA TYR A 258 15.12 4.64 -15.62
C TYR A 258 14.72 4.99 -17.06
N ILE A 259 13.68 4.35 -17.61
CA ILE A 259 13.21 4.62 -18.98
C ILE A 259 12.83 6.09 -19.19
N PHE A 260 12.29 6.74 -18.16
CA PHE A 260 11.90 8.15 -18.19
C PHE A 260 12.90 9.11 -17.53
N ASP A 261 14.11 8.64 -17.18
CA ASP A 261 15.16 9.46 -16.56
C ASP A 261 14.70 10.18 -15.27
N GLY A 262 13.82 9.53 -14.50
CA GLY A 262 13.22 10.09 -13.29
C GLY A 262 12.22 11.23 -13.53
N ASN A 263 11.87 11.56 -14.77
CA ASN A 263 10.91 12.62 -15.07
C ASN A 263 9.46 12.18 -14.81
N GLU A 264 8.94 12.53 -13.64
CA GLU A 264 7.58 12.19 -13.20
C GLU A 264 6.48 12.75 -14.12
N MET A 265 6.65 13.97 -14.66
CA MET A 265 5.70 14.56 -15.59
C MET A 265 5.63 13.79 -16.93
N ALA A 266 6.78 13.27 -17.39
CA ALA A 266 6.83 12.41 -18.56
C ALA A 266 6.20 11.04 -18.29
N MET A 267 6.40 10.49 -17.08
CA MET A 267 5.78 9.24 -16.65
C MET A 267 4.25 9.32 -16.58
N GLU A 268 3.71 10.45 -16.14
CA GLU A 268 2.25 10.67 -16.08
C GLU A 268 1.59 10.74 -17.46
N ARG A 269 2.35 11.08 -18.52
CA ARG A 269 1.90 11.07 -19.92
C ARG A 269 1.90 9.68 -20.55
N LEU A 270 2.50 8.66 -19.91
CA LEU A 270 2.51 7.31 -20.46
C LEU A 270 1.08 6.76 -20.50
N ASP A 271 0.65 6.35 -21.69
CA ASP A 271 -0.67 5.76 -21.92
C ASP A 271 -0.69 4.23 -21.71
N ARG A 272 -1.90 3.70 -21.52
CA ARG A 272 -2.17 2.28 -21.26
C ARG A 272 -1.77 1.40 -22.44
N GLU A 273 -2.07 1.85 -23.65
CA GLU A 273 -1.88 1.11 -24.91
C GLU A 273 -0.39 0.87 -25.16
N SER A 274 0.44 1.87 -24.84
CA SER A 274 1.90 1.79 -24.90
C SER A 274 2.46 0.77 -23.92
N VAL A 275 1.98 0.75 -22.67
CA VAL A 275 2.38 -0.27 -21.68
C VAL A 275 2.01 -1.67 -22.19
N GLN A 276 0.79 -1.86 -22.68
CA GLN A 276 0.33 -3.16 -23.20
C GLN A 276 1.12 -3.63 -24.44
N ALA A 277 1.54 -2.70 -25.30
CA ALA A 277 2.34 -3.03 -26.47
C ALA A 277 3.79 -3.40 -26.11
N LEU A 278 4.33 -2.82 -25.04
CA LEU A 278 5.72 -2.96 -24.62
C LEU A 278 5.94 -4.06 -23.58
N GLU A 279 4.96 -4.38 -22.74
CA GLU A 279 5.14 -5.38 -21.68
C GLU A 279 5.50 -6.76 -22.24
N HIS A 280 6.36 -7.47 -21.50
CA HIS A 280 6.90 -8.79 -21.86
C HIS A 280 7.68 -8.83 -23.19
N LYS A 281 8.13 -7.68 -23.70
CA LYS A 281 9.05 -7.57 -24.83
C LYS A 281 10.48 -7.38 -24.34
N ALA A 282 11.45 -7.71 -25.18
CA ALA A 282 12.87 -7.43 -24.96
C ALA A 282 13.54 -7.00 -26.28
N PRO A 283 13.28 -5.78 -26.77
CA PRO A 283 13.88 -5.29 -28.02
C PRO A 283 15.41 -5.23 -27.99
N GLY A 284 16.03 -5.08 -26.82
CA GLY A 284 17.49 -5.13 -26.65
C GLY A 284 18.08 -6.51 -26.90
N ALA A 285 17.34 -7.57 -26.56
CA ALA A 285 17.77 -8.95 -26.73
C ALA A 285 17.37 -9.53 -28.09
N CYS A 286 16.21 -9.13 -28.65
CA CYS A 286 15.60 -9.73 -29.83
C CYS A 286 15.49 -8.76 -31.02
N GLN A 287 16.32 -8.94 -32.04
CA GLN A 287 16.37 -8.02 -33.19
C GLN A 287 15.07 -7.99 -34.00
N LYS A 288 14.40 -9.14 -34.16
CA LYS A 288 13.11 -9.23 -34.87
C LYS A 288 12.04 -8.39 -34.19
N GLU A 289 11.97 -8.48 -32.85
CA GLU A 289 11.03 -7.71 -32.05
C GLU A 289 11.38 -6.21 -32.04
N ALA A 290 12.67 -5.89 -31.97
CA ALA A 290 13.15 -4.52 -32.06
C ALA A 290 12.68 -3.82 -33.35
N ARG A 291 12.81 -4.49 -34.50
CA ARG A 291 12.36 -3.95 -35.80
C ARG A 291 10.86 -3.69 -35.84
N LEU A 292 10.06 -4.60 -35.29
CA LEU A 292 8.59 -4.46 -35.26
C LEU A 292 8.14 -3.33 -34.33
N LEU A 293 8.74 -3.20 -33.16
CA LEU A 293 8.40 -2.16 -32.19
C LEU A 293 8.89 -0.78 -32.64
N TYR A 294 10.11 -0.69 -33.21
CA TYR A 294 10.67 0.59 -33.62
C TYR A 294 9.82 1.30 -34.68
N GLY A 295 9.27 0.55 -35.65
CA GLY A 295 8.36 1.11 -36.65
C GLY A 295 7.13 1.77 -36.04
N ARG A 296 6.54 1.13 -35.02
CA ARG A 296 5.36 1.61 -34.30
C ARG A 296 5.66 2.78 -33.36
N ILE A 297 6.84 2.78 -32.74
CA ILE A 297 7.29 3.92 -31.92
C ILE A 297 7.52 5.13 -32.82
N ARG A 298 8.21 4.96 -33.95
CA ARG A 298 8.50 6.07 -34.87
C ARG A 298 7.23 6.66 -35.50
N SER A 299 6.20 5.86 -35.77
CA SER A 299 4.92 6.37 -36.26
C SER A 299 4.07 7.06 -35.19
N GLY A 300 4.42 6.91 -33.91
CA GLY A 300 3.61 7.38 -32.79
C GLY A 300 2.46 6.45 -32.39
N ASP A 301 2.38 5.24 -32.95
CA ASP A 301 1.39 4.22 -32.56
C ASP A 301 1.64 3.70 -31.14
N ILE A 302 2.88 3.78 -30.67
CA ILE A 302 3.33 3.50 -29.31
C ILE A 302 4.07 4.75 -28.82
N LEU A 303 3.84 5.14 -27.57
CA LEU A 303 4.31 6.39 -26.98
C LEU A 303 3.79 7.62 -27.76
N GLY A 304 2.51 7.55 -28.17
CA GLY A 304 1.83 8.60 -28.92
C GLY A 304 1.87 9.98 -28.25
N PRO A 305 1.69 10.09 -26.93
CA PRO A 305 1.78 11.37 -26.21
C PRO A 305 3.13 12.07 -26.29
N PHE A 306 4.21 11.40 -26.72
CA PHE A 306 5.59 11.92 -26.74
C PHE A 306 5.99 12.47 -28.12
N SER A 307 6.92 13.42 -28.16
CA SER A 307 7.52 13.91 -29.41
C SER A 307 8.48 12.89 -30.03
N ASP A 308 8.84 13.06 -31.31
CA ASP A 308 9.80 12.18 -32.00
C ASP A 308 11.14 12.05 -31.26
N VAL A 309 11.63 13.17 -30.70
CA VAL A 309 12.90 13.20 -29.96
C VAL A 309 12.78 12.46 -28.63
N GLU A 310 11.70 12.69 -27.88
CA GLU A 310 11.43 11.97 -26.61
C GLU A 310 11.29 10.47 -26.86
N ARG A 311 10.56 10.07 -27.92
CA ARG A 311 10.36 8.66 -28.30
C ARG A 311 11.67 7.96 -28.63
N GLU A 312 12.57 8.60 -29.38
CA GLU A 312 13.88 8.02 -29.70
C GLU A 312 14.74 7.82 -28.44
N GLN A 313 14.73 8.78 -27.50
CA GLN A 313 15.45 8.65 -26.23
C GLN A 313 14.89 7.50 -25.36
N ILE A 314 13.56 7.42 -25.24
CA ILE A 314 12.89 6.32 -24.54
C ILE A 314 13.25 4.98 -25.19
N TRP A 315 13.23 4.91 -26.52
CA TRP A 315 13.56 3.70 -27.27
C TRP A 315 14.99 3.21 -27.02
N LEU A 316 15.98 4.12 -27.02
CA LEU A 316 17.38 3.77 -26.74
C LEU A 316 17.54 3.17 -25.34
N ARG A 317 16.88 3.76 -24.32
CA ARG A 317 16.88 3.23 -22.95
C ARG A 317 16.15 1.88 -22.85
N LEU A 318 15.03 1.71 -23.55
CA LEU A 318 14.33 0.42 -23.63
C LEU A 318 15.25 -0.65 -24.21
N CYS A 319 15.95 -0.37 -25.31
CA CYS A 319 16.87 -1.30 -25.92
C CYS A 319 18.06 -1.62 -25.00
N SER A 320 18.67 -0.64 -24.35
CA SER A 320 19.83 -0.88 -23.46
C SER A 320 19.46 -1.78 -22.28
N THR A 321 18.30 -1.55 -21.68
CA THR A 321 17.91 -2.23 -20.42
C THR A 321 17.32 -3.61 -20.68
N THR A 322 16.81 -3.87 -21.89
CA THR A 322 16.17 -5.14 -22.24
C THR A 322 17.09 -6.13 -22.95
N THR A 323 18.41 -5.92 -22.84
CA THR A 323 19.43 -6.87 -23.32
C THR A 323 19.43 -8.19 -22.54
N GLU A 324 19.05 -8.14 -21.26
CA GLU A 324 19.05 -9.30 -20.35
C GLU A 324 17.74 -9.46 -19.56
N SER A 325 16.71 -8.66 -19.87
CA SER A 325 15.41 -8.76 -19.20
C SER A 325 14.25 -8.33 -20.09
N LEU A 326 13.08 -8.88 -19.83
CA LEU A 326 11.81 -8.42 -20.37
C LEU A 326 11.40 -7.09 -19.74
N ILE A 327 10.62 -6.30 -20.46
CA ILE A 327 9.96 -5.09 -19.93
C ILE A 327 8.96 -5.53 -18.84
N PRO A 328 9.16 -5.12 -17.57
CA PRO A 328 8.36 -5.57 -16.45
C PRO A 328 7.08 -4.74 -16.33
N SER A 329 5.97 -5.39 -15.95
CA SER A 329 4.66 -4.74 -15.73
C SER A 329 3.91 -5.40 -14.58
N LEU A 330 2.85 -4.75 -14.07
CA LEU A 330 1.97 -5.38 -13.07
C LEU A 330 1.27 -6.62 -13.62
N GLN A 331 0.93 -6.63 -14.91
CA GLN A 331 0.37 -7.82 -15.54
C GLN A 331 1.38 -8.98 -15.51
N GLY A 332 2.64 -8.73 -15.88
CA GLY A 332 3.72 -9.71 -15.77
C GLY A 332 3.94 -10.20 -14.34
N PHE A 333 3.90 -9.30 -13.35
CA PHE A 333 3.99 -9.66 -11.94
C PHE A 333 2.90 -10.65 -11.49
N PHE A 334 1.63 -10.40 -11.81
CA PHE A 334 0.54 -11.30 -11.42
C PHE A 334 0.55 -12.63 -12.18
N GLU A 335 1.04 -12.65 -13.43
CA GLU A 335 1.25 -13.91 -14.15
C GLU A 335 2.42 -14.70 -13.55
N ASN A 336 3.55 -14.05 -13.29
CA ASN A 336 4.74 -14.64 -12.68
C ASN A 336 4.52 -15.07 -11.22
N LEU A 337 3.50 -14.56 -10.53
CA LEU A 337 3.05 -15.10 -9.25
C LEU A 337 2.69 -16.59 -9.35
N LYS A 338 2.12 -17.03 -10.49
CA LYS A 338 1.80 -18.44 -10.72
C LYS A 338 3.07 -19.29 -10.81
N TYR A 339 4.14 -18.73 -11.38
CA TYR A 339 5.43 -19.39 -11.50
C TYR A 339 6.12 -19.55 -10.14
N ILE A 340 6.32 -18.43 -9.41
CA ILE A 340 7.01 -18.47 -8.10
C ILE A 340 6.23 -19.29 -7.07
N LYS A 341 4.90 -19.33 -7.18
CA LYS A 341 4.06 -20.14 -6.28
C LYS A 341 4.40 -21.62 -6.34
N LEU A 342 4.72 -22.17 -7.52
CA LEU A 342 5.07 -23.58 -7.68
C LEU A 342 6.29 -23.91 -6.83
N ALA A 343 7.35 -23.11 -6.94
CA ALA A 343 8.56 -23.26 -6.14
C ALA A 343 8.31 -22.95 -4.64
N ALA A 344 7.50 -21.94 -4.32
CA ALA A 344 7.16 -21.58 -2.95
C ALA A 344 6.43 -22.71 -2.21
N ASP A 345 5.57 -23.44 -2.90
CA ASP A 345 4.88 -24.60 -2.33
C ASP A 345 5.85 -25.77 -2.04
N CYS A 346 6.96 -25.89 -2.79
CA CYS A 346 8.07 -26.78 -2.44
C CYS A 346 8.85 -26.27 -1.22
N MET A 347 9.21 -24.98 -1.19
CA MET A 347 9.97 -24.37 -0.08
C MET A 347 9.29 -24.56 1.28
N LYS A 348 7.95 -24.50 1.32
CA LYS A 348 7.13 -24.74 2.53
C LYS A 348 7.25 -26.17 3.08
N ARG A 349 7.88 -27.10 2.36
CA ARG A 349 8.17 -28.45 2.88
C ARG A 349 9.39 -28.47 3.80
N LEU A 350 10.27 -27.47 3.69
CA LEU A 350 11.47 -27.34 4.51
C LEU A 350 11.24 -26.52 5.78
N VAL A 351 10.12 -25.81 5.88
CA VAL A 351 9.86 -24.88 6.98
C VAL A 351 8.39 -24.90 7.41
N ARG A 352 8.16 -24.82 8.71
CA ARG A 352 6.84 -24.51 9.26
C ARG A 352 6.63 -23.01 9.44
N LEU A 353 5.59 -22.50 8.78
CA LEU A 353 5.22 -21.08 8.83
C LEU A 353 4.11 -20.84 9.86
N GLU A 354 4.36 -19.98 10.84
CA GLU A 354 3.38 -19.59 11.85
C GLU A 354 2.90 -18.14 11.69
N GLY A 355 1.61 -17.90 11.97
CA GLY A 355 1.06 -16.53 11.94
C GLY A 355 1.29 -15.77 10.63
N LYS A 356 2.05 -14.67 10.73
CA LYS A 356 2.37 -13.74 9.61
C LYS A 356 3.77 -13.97 9.02
N ASP A 357 4.42 -15.06 9.38
CA ASP A 357 5.78 -15.38 8.93
C ASP A 357 5.87 -15.59 7.40
N THR A 358 7.05 -15.36 6.85
CA THR A 358 7.42 -15.49 5.43
C THR A 358 8.43 -16.62 5.25
N ILE A 359 8.54 -17.15 4.02
CA ILE A 359 9.49 -18.23 3.72
C ILE A 359 10.92 -17.76 3.97
N ARG A 360 11.25 -16.52 3.58
CA ARG A 360 12.57 -15.95 3.78
C ARG A 360 12.89 -15.82 5.27
N HIS A 361 12.02 -15.19 6.05
CA HIS A 361 12.27 -15.00 7.49
C HIS A 361 12.39 -16.34 8.25
N ALA A 362 11.54 -17.32 7.93
CA ALA A 362 11.64 -18.65 8.52
C ALA A 362 12.97 -19.35 8.21
N LEU A 363 13.47 -19.22 6.97
CA LEU A 363 14.76 -19.78 6.57
C LEU A 363 15.96 -18.99 7.10
N GLU A 364 15.86 -17.66 7.23
CA GLU A 364 16.86 -16.81 7.90
C GLU A 364 17.05 -17.26 9.35
N ASN A 365 15.95 -17.47 10.08
CA ASN A 365 16.01 -17.96 11.47
C ASN A 365 16.54 -19.40 11.58
N ALA A 366 16.38 -20.20 10.52
CA ALA A 366 16.83 -21.59 10.46
C ALA A 366 18.30 -21.72 10.00
N TYR A 367 18.92 -20.65 9.54
CA TYR A 367 20.29 -20.67 9.05
C TYR A 367 21.26 -20.59 10.24
N LEU A 368 22.08 -21.64 10.42
CA LEU A 368 23.16 -21.61 11.40
C LEU A 368 24.36 -20.89 10.79
N ASP A 369 24.68 -19.72 11.34
CA ASP A 369 25.94 -19.03 11.09
C ASP A 369 27.04 -19.86 11.77
N GLY A 370 27.59 -20.84 11.04
CA GLY A 370 28.72 -21.63 11.54
C GLY A 370 29.90 -20.71 11.85
N ASP A 371 30.73 -21.07 12.84
CA ASP A 371 31.96 -20.37 13.24
C ASP A 371 32.58 -19.61 12.06
N GLN A 372 32.56 -18.27 12.14
CA GLN A 372 32.97 -17.31 11.10
C GLN A 372 34.49 -17.33 10.84
N SER A 373 35.05 -18.50 10.53
CA SER A 373 36.46 -18.69 10.15
C SER A 373 36.63 -19.15 8.70
N SER A 374 35.52 -19.43 7.99
CA SER A 374 35.56 -19.90 6.61
C SER A 374 34.92 -18.88 5.68
N ASP A 375 35.77 -18.09 5.02
CA ASP A 375 35.45 -17.19 3.90
C ASP A 375 34.93 -17.94 2.65
N ASP A 376 34.45 -19.18 2.78
CA ASP A 376 34.09 -20.05 1.68
C ASP A 376 32.58 -20.36 1.66
N CYS A 377 31.96 -20.27 0.49
CA CYS A 377 30.55 -20.50 0.21
C CYS A 377 30.38 -21.72 -0.73
N LEU A 378 29.45 -22.61 -0.39
CA LEU A 378 29.17 -23.81 -1.18
C LEU A 378 28.15 -23.52 -2.29
N VAL A 379 28.51 -23.76 -3.54
CA VAL A 379 27.69 -23.48 -4.72
C VAL A 379 27.45 -24.76 -5.55
N GLN A 380 26.19 -25.11 -5.75
CA GLN A 380 25.75 -26.18 -6.64
C GLN A 380 25.80 -25.71 -8.10
N VAL A 381 26.60 -26.42 -8.92
CA VAL A 381 26.80 -26.11 -10.35
C VAL A 381 26.19 -27.16 -11.29
N SER A 382 25.82 -28.33 -10.76
CA SER A 382 25.04 -29.34 -11.48
C SER A 382 24.28 -30.23 -10.49
N GLY A 383 23.56 -31.25 -10.97
CA GLY A 383 22.81 -32.19 -10.12
C GLY A 383 23.67 -32.74 -8.96
N PRO A 384 24.76 -33.46 -9.24
CA PRO A 384 25.64 -34.01 -8.20
C PRO A 384 26.81 -33.10 -7.80
N ALA A 385 27.18 -32.09 -8.60
CA ALA A 385 28.42 -31.34 -8.39
C ALA A 385 28.21 -30.05 -7.58
N MET A 386 29.06 -29.86 -6.58
CA MET A 386 29.18 -28.62 -5.81
C MET A 386 30.62 -28.14 -5.78
N LYS A 387 30.79 -26.82 -5.71
CA LYS A 387 32.08 -26.14 -5.65
C LYS A 387 32.15 -25.26 -4.41
N LEU A 388 33.33 -25.19 -3.81
CA LEU A 388 33.60 -24.31 -2.66
C LEU A 388 34.27 -23.03 -3.17
N VAL A 389 33.60 -21.89 -2.98
CA VAL A 389 33.94 -20.60 -3.60
C VAL A 389 34.22 -19.57 -2.52
N ARG A 390 35.36 -18.88 -2.59
CA ARG A 390 35.66 -17.78 -1.66
C ARG A 390 34.64 -16.64 -1.80
N ALA A 391 33.98 -16.32 -0.70
CA ALA A 391 32.92 -15.33 -0.52
C ALA A 391 33.31 -14.30 0.56
N SER A 392 34.49 -13.68 0.42
CA SER A 392 35.00 -12.70 1.39
C SER A 392 34.08 -11.49 1.49
N GLY A 393 33.59 -11.18 2.70
CA GLY A 393 32.76 -10.00 2.99
C GLY A 393 31.33 -10.04 2.44
N ILE A 394 30.81 -11.22 2.05
CA ILE A 394 29.46 -11.39 1.48
C ILE A 394 28.53 -12.03 2.52
N ASP A 395 27.28 -11.58 2.56
CA ASP A 395 26.20 -12.30 3.24
C ASP A 395 25.91 -13.62 2.50
N ASN A 396 26.47 -14.72 3.02
CA ASN A 396 26.33 -16.06 2.44
C ASN A 396 24.86 -16.51 2.37
N PHE A 397 23.98 -16.02 3.24
CA PHE A 397 22.59 -16.45 3.30
C PHE A 397 21.90 -16.28 1.94
N ASP A 398 22.02 -15.12 1.30
CA ASP A 398 21.26 -14.81 0.09
C ASP A 398 21.65 -15.73 -1.09
N VAL A 399 22.94 -16.05 -1.21
CA VAL A 399 23.45 -17.00 -2.21
C VAL A 399 22.86 -18.39 -1.95
N LEU A 400 22.96 -18.90 -0.72
CA LEU A 400 22.49 -20.23 -0.33
C LEU A 400 20.97 -20.35 -0.46
N TYR A 401 20.24 -19.30 -0.08
CA TYR A 401 18.80 -19.17 -0.22
C TYR A 401 18.34 -19.25 -1.68
N ARG A 402 19.02 -18.53 -2.59
CA ARG A 402 18.72 -18.58 -4.03
C ARG A 402 18.97 -19.96 -4.63
N GLN A 403 19.93 -20.73 -4.12
CA GLN A 403 20.15 -22.11 -4.57
C GLN A 403 18.97 -23.03 -4.25
N LEU A 404 18.34 -22.86 -3.07
CA LEU A 404 17.12 -23.60 -2.72
C LEU A 404 15.94 -23.24 -3.64
N TRP A 405 15.78 -21.95 -3.98
CA TRP A 405 14.77 -21.53 -4.95
C TRP A 405 15.00 -22.13 -6.32
N LEU A 406 16.24 -22.14 -6.80
CA LEU A 406 16.58 -22.75 -8.08
C LEU A 406 16.33 -24.27 -8.08
N PHE A 407 16.65 -24.96 -6.98
CA PHE A 407 16.27 -26.37 -6.82
C PHE A 407 14.76 -26.56 -6.89
N ALA A 408 14.00 -25.78 -6.13
CA ALA A 408 12.55 -25.84 -6.13
C ALA A 408 11.96 -25.56 -7.51
N ILE A 409 12.47 -24.57 -8.25
CA ILE A 409 12.03 -24.27 -9.63
C ILE A 409 12.30 -25.46 -10.56
N ARG A 410 13.48 -26.10 -10.48
CA ARG A 410 13.84 -27.26 -11.30
C ARG A 410 12.96 -28.48 -11.05
N GLU A 411 12.63 -28.71 -9.78
CA GLU A 411 12.07 -29.98 -9.30
C GLU A 411 10.58 -29.88 -8.87
N HIS A 412 9.93 -28.72 -9.06
CA HIS A 412 8.55 -28.51 -8.59
C HIS A 412 7.53 -29.51 -9.17
N ALA A 413 7.77 -30.03 -10.38
CA ALA A 413 6.91 -31.01 -11.02
C ALA A 413 6.88 -32.34 -10.23
N ASP A 414 8.03 -32.71 -9.66
CA ASP A 414 8.22 -33.92 -8.86
C ASP A 414 7.91 -33.66 -7.37
N MET A 415 7.77 -32.39 -6.97
CA MET A 415 7.39 -31.98 -5.61
C MET A 415 6.09 -31.14 -5.59
N PRO A 416 4.94 -31.65 -6.09
CA PRO A 416 3.69 -30.89 -6.10
C PRO A 416 3.22 -30.52 -4.68
N ALA A 417 2.41 -29.47 -4.60
CA ALA A 417 1.86 -28.99 -3.33
C ALA A 417 1.03 -30.07 -2.60
N GLU A 418 1.15 -30.14 -1.27
CA GLU A 418 0.35 -31.09 -0.49
C GLU A 418 -1.14 -30.72 -0.50
N VAL A 419 -1.94 -31.52 -1.20
CA VAL A 419 -3.40 -31.33 -1.22
C VAL A 419 -3.99 -32.00 0.03
N LYS A 420 -4.47 -31.20 0.98
CA LYS A 420 -5.32 -31.70 2.08
C LYS A 420 -6.58 -32.35 1.47
N ARG A 421 -6.83 -33.63 1.77
CA ARG A 421 -7.94 -34.42 1.21
C ARG A 421 -9.27 -33.64 1.24
N LYS A 422 -9.86 -33.37 0.07
CA LYS A 422 -11.29 -33.04 -0.03
C LYS A 422 -12.09 -34.33 0.17
N LYS A 423 -13.29 -34.24 0.76
CA LYS A 423 -14.19 -35.36 1.10
C LYS A 423 -14.68 -36.20 -0.11
N SER A 424 -14.15 -36.00 -1.30
CA SER A 424 -14.48 -36.71 -2.54
C SER A 424 -13.22 -37.14 -3.29
N GLY A 425 -12.74 -38.35 -3.01
CA GLY A 425 -12.30 -39.34 -4.00
C GLY A 425 -11.18 -39.08 -5.01
N ALA A 426 -10.44 -37.97 -5.01
CA ALA A 426 -9.27 -37.81 -5.88
C ALA A 426 -7.97 -38.02 -5.08
N GLY A 427 -7.11 -38.93 -5.55
CA GLY A 427 -5.83 -39.28 -4.91
C GLY A 427 -4.95 -38.06 -4.66
N THR A 428 -4.29 -38.04 -3.50
CA THR A 428 -3.27 -37.05 -3.16
C THR A 428 -2.08 -37.21 -4.09
N ALA A 429 -1.72 -36.18 -4.85
CA ALA A 429 -0.42 -36.13 -5.50
C ALA A 429 0.64 -36.06 -4.39
N HIS A 430 1.50 -37.07 -4.32
CA HIS A 430 2.62 -37.14 -3.37
C HIS A 430 3.88 -36.63 -4.07
N ALA A 431 4.76 -35.96 -3.32
CA ALA A 431 6.09 -35.64 -3.81
C ALA A 431 6.88 -36.93 -4.01
N ASP A 432 7.76 -36.93 -5.01
CA ASP A 432 8.77 -37.97 -5.16
C ASP A 432 9.66 -37.98 -3.92
N GLU A 433 9.74 -39.12 -3.24
CA GLU A 433 10.44 -39.25 -1.97
C GLU A 433 11.95 -39.03 -2.12
N THR A 434 12.53 -39.39 -3.28
CA THR A 434 13.95 -39.21 -3.56
C THR A 434 14.26 -37.74 -3.78
N VAL A 435 13.47 -37.05 -4.60
CA VAL A 435 13.64 -35.62 -4.87
C VAL A 435 13.45 -34.78 -3.60
N LEU A 436 12.45 -35.12 -2.79
CA LEU A 436 12.21 -34.45 -1.51
C LEU A 436 13.38 -34.65 -0.53
N PHE A 437 13.92 -35.87 -0.44
CA PHE A 437 15.09 -36.17 0.38
C PHE A 437 16.33 -35.41 -0.11
N GLN A 438 16.55 -35.34 -1.43
CA GLN A 438 17.63 -34.54 -2.03
C GLN A 438 17.48 -33.06 -1.71
N PHE A 439 16.25 -32.52 -1.72
CA PHE A 439 15.99 -31.12 -1.39
C PHE A 439 16.34 -30.80 0.07
N ALA A 440 15.91 -31.64 1.00
CA ALA A 440 16.25 -31.52 2.42
C ALA A 440 17.76 -31.72 2.67
N SER A 441 18.39 -32.65 1.94
CA SER A 441 19.83 -32.89 2.01
C SER A 441 20.62 -31.68 1.53
N LEU A 442 20.20 -31.04 0.43
CA LEU A 442 20.78 -29.79 -0.04
C LEU A 442 20.63 -28.69 1.02
N ALA A 443 19.42 -28.46 1.54
CA ALA A 443 19.19 -27.44 2.56
C ALA A 443 20.07 -27.67 3.81
N HIS A 444 20.18 -28.91 4.28
CA HIS A 444 21.05 -29.25 5.40
C HIS A 444 22.54 -29.02 5.07
N LYS A 445 23.00 -29.38 3.87
CA LYS A 445 24.39 -29.11 3.42
C LYS A 445 24.69 -27.62 3.34
N LEU A 446 23.72 -26.80 2.97
CA LEU A 446 23.84 -25.34 2.89
C LEU A 446 23.67 -24.64 4.26
N GLY A 447 23.54 -25.38 5.37
CA GLY A 447 23.51 -24.79 6.71
C GLY A 447 22.11 -24.49 7.28
N PHE A 448 21.02 -24.78 6.55
CA PHE A 448 19.66 -24.63 7.06
C PHE A 448 19.29 -25.79 7.99
N ARG A 449 18.71 -25.49 9.15
CA ARG A 449 18.28 -26.46 10.16
C ARG A 449 16.86 -26.16 10.61
N THR A 450 15.96 -27.10 10.34
CA THR A 450 14.58 -27.09 10.84
C THR A 450 14.16 -28.49 11.22
N ASP A 451 13.16 -28.60 12.09
CA ASP A 451 12.55 -29.88 12.43
C ASP A 451 12.01 -30.58 11.17
N GLU A 452 11.47 -29.82 10.20
CA GLU A 452 10.99 -30.37 8.94
C GLU A 452 12.12 -30.98 8.10
N ILE A 453 13.27 -30.30 7.99
CA ILE A 453 14.45 -30.83 7.28
C ILE A 453 14.92 -32.11 7.97
N ASP A 454 15.08 -32.11 9.29
CA ASP A 454 15.56 -33.26 10.04
C ASP A 454 14.58 -34.44 9.99
N ASP A 455 13.28 -34.18 10.02
CA ASP A 455 12.23 -35.19 9.88
C ASP A 455 12.23 -35.85 8.49
N ILE A 456 12.50 -35.08 7.43
CA ILE A 456 12.66 -35.64 6.07
C ILE A 456 13.93 -36.49 6.02
N LEU A 457 15.05 -36.01 6.56
CA LEU A 457 16.33 -36.72 6.53
C LEU A 457 16.35 -38.00 7.37
N ARG A 458 15.54 -38.09 8.44
CA ARG A 458 15.37 -39.32 9.22
C ARG A 458 14.61 -40.42 8.47
N ARG A 459 13.89 -40.08 7.41
CA ARG A 459 13.11 -41.05 6.60
C ARG A 459 13.93 -41.46 5.39
N SER A 460 14.31 -42.74 5.35
CA SER A 460 14.95 -43.34 4.18
C SER A 460 13.99 -43.22 2.97
N PRO A 461 14.43 -42.63 1.83
CA PRO A 461 13.59 -42.51 0.64
C PRO A 461 13.19 -43.89 0.12
N ASP A 462 14.13 -44.85 0.12
CA ASP A 462 13.88 -46.24 -0.28
C ASP A 462 12.86 -46.92 0.62
N ARG A 463 12.89 -46.63 1.92
CA ARG A 463 11.92 -47.16 2.89
C ARG A 463 10.51 -46.63 2.65
N GLU A 464 10.38 -45.34 2.34
CA GLU A 464 9.07 -44.74 2.02
C GLU A 464 8.55 -45.23 0.66
N ILE A 465 9.41 -45.37 -0.34
CA ILE A 465 9.08 -45.98 -1.63
C ILE A 465 8.61 -47.43 -1.44
N ALA A 466 9.32 -48.22 -0.64
CA ALA A 466 8.94 -49.59 -0.28
C ALA A 466 7.56 -49.63 0.40
N ARG A 467 7.31 -48.74 1.37
CA ARG A 467 6.01 -48.59 2.04
C ARG A 467 4.90 -48.24 1.04
N ARG A 468 5.13 -47.24 0.18
CA ARG A 468 4.16 -46.81 -0.85
C ARG A 468 3.86 -47.93 -1.83
N LEU A 469 4.88 -48.63 -2.33
CA LEU A 469 4.74 -49.77 -3.23
C LEU A 469 3.81 -50.84 -2.65
N LEU A 470 4.04 -51.26 -1.40
CA LEU A 470 3.24 -52.30 -0.74
C LEU A 470 1.77 -51.89 -0.56
N ILE A 471 1.51 -50.62 -0.22
CA ILE A 471 0.16 -50.07 -0.05
C ILE A 471 -0.55 -49.86 -1.39
N THR A 472 0.17 -49.43 -2.43
CA THR A 472 -0.38 -49.26 -3.79
C THR A 472 -0.66 -50.60 -4.45
N ALA A 473 0.24 -51.57 -4.33
CA ALA A 473 0.09 -52.91 -4.90
C ALA A 473 -1.07 -53.69 -4.24
N ARG A 474 -1.31 -53.48 -2.94
CA ARG A 474 -2.40 -54.11 -2.20
C ARG A 474 -3.09 -53.10 -1.28
N LYS A 475 -4.35 -52.79 -1.62
CA LYS A 475 -5.16 -51.81 -0.89
C LYS A 475 -5.34 -52.26 0.57
N PRO A 476 -4.99 -51.44 1.58
CA PRO A 476 -5.11 -51.80 3.00
C PRO A 476 -6.53 -52.15 3.45
N ALA A 477 -7.56 -51.70 2.73
CA ALA A 477 -8.95 -52.03 3.00
C ALA A 477 -9.32 -53.48 2.62
N LEU A 478 -8.52 -54.16 1.80
CA LEU A 478 -8.80 -55.50 1.27
C LEU A 478 -7.74 -56.55 1.63
N PHE A 479 -6.54 -56.11 2.01
CA PHE A 479 -5.39 -56.97 2.28
C PHE A 479 -4.65 -56.47 3.53
N GLN A 480 -4.19 -57.41 4.35
CA GLN A 480 -3.39 -57.13 5.55
C GLN A 480 -2.05 -57.87 5.43
N TYR A 481 -0.96 -57.17 5.76
CA TYR A 481 0.35 -57.78 5.96
C TYR A 481 0.47 -58.20 7.43
N GLU A 482 1.01 -59.39 7.71
CA GLU A 482 1.25 -59.86 9.08
C GLU A 482 2.27 -58.96 9.80
N ASP A 483 3.36 -58.62 9.12
CA ASP A 483 4.33 -57.61 9.54
C ASP A 483 4.75 -56.75 8.34
N ILE A 484 4.10 -55.60 8.21
CA ILE A 484 4.39 -54.65 7.14
C ILE A 484 5.81 -54.09 7.22
N GLU A 485 6.39 -53.95 8.42
CA GLU A 485 7.72 -53.37 8.59
C GLU A 485 8.83 -54.34 8.14
N SER A 486 8.63 -55.65 8.38
CA SER A 486 9.49 -56.68 7.78
C SER A 486 9.39 -56.68 6.26
N CYS A 487 8.17 -56.56 5.70
CA CYS A 487 7.99 -56.45 4.25
C CYS A 487 8.68 -55.23 3.64
N ILE A 488 8.57 -54.07 4.30
CA ILE A 488 9.25 -52.83 3.89
C ILE A 488 10.76 -53.04 3.87
N THR A 489 11.32 -53.60 4.95
CA THR A 489 12.76 -53.84 5.08
C THR A 489 13.29 -54.82 4.02
N MET A 490 12.50 -55.83 3.64
CA MET A 490 12.85 -56.73 2.53
C MET A 490 12.90 -56.01 1.18
N VAL A 491 11.92 -55.14 0.89
CA VAL A 491 11.91 -54.36 -0.36
C VAL A 491 13.04 -53.35 -0.40
N GLU A 492 13.29 -52.65 0.72
CA GLU A 492 14.42 -51.71 0.88
C GLU A 492 15.77 -52.42 0.59
N SER A 493 15.96 -53.63 1.12
CA SER A 493 17.16 -54.45 0.81
C SER A 493 17.29 -54.79 -0.67
N VAL A 494 16.18 -54.96 -1.39
CA VAL A 494 16.22 -55.22 -2.85
C VAL A 494 16.66 -53.97 -3.60
N ILE A 495 16.15 -52.80 -3.23
CA ILE A 495 16.51 -51.52 -3.86
C ILE A 495 18.01 -51.23 -3.66
N ALA A 496 18.52 -51.42 -2.45
CA ALA A 496 19.92 -51.19 -2.10
C ALA A 496 20.94 -52.07 -2.87
N ARG A 497 20.49 -53.11 -3.58
CA ARG A 497 21.35 -53.97 -4.42
C ARG A 497 21.61 -53.37 -5.80
N ALA A 498 20.90 -52.32 -6.19
CA ALA A 498 21.13 -51.62 -7.45
C ALA A 498 22.53 -50.99 -7.46
N ARG A 499 23.21 -51.02 -8.62
CA ARG A 499 24.51 -50.37 -8.82
C ARG A 499 24.36 -49.24 -9.83
N PRO A 500 25.04 -48.11 -9.63
CA PRO A 500 25.04 -47.02 -10.61
C PRO A 500 25.64 -47.53 -11.92
N VAL A 501 24.91 -47.34 -13.02
CA VAL A 501 25.45 -47.59 -14.37
C VAL A 501 26.13 -46.29 -14.82
N PRO A 502 27.41 -46.32 -15.22
CA PRO A 502 28.06 -45.18 -15.85
C PRO A 502 27.25 -44.79 -17.09
N ASN A 503 26.57 -43.65 -17.03
CA ASN A 503 25.74 -43.20 -18.13
C ASN A 503 26.62 -42.34 -19.06
N ASP A 504 27.47 -42.98 -19.86
CA ASP A 504 28.27 -42.32 -20.91
C ASP A 504 27.40 -41.66 -22.00
N ASN A 505 26.09 -41.96 -22.00
CA ASN A 505 25.08 -41.40 -22.91
C ASN A 505 24.15 -40.37 -22.26
N ALA A 506 24.39 -39.92 -21.02
CA ALA A 506 23.54 -38.93 -20.35
C ALA A 506 23.51 -37.55 -21.05
N GLU A 507 24.38 -37.33 -22.04
CA GLU A 507 24.39 -36.11 -22.86
C GLU A 507 23.45 -36.17 -24.06
N ASN A 508 22.90 -37.33 -24.45
CA ASN A 508 22.09 -37.46 -25.67
C ASN A 508 20.92 -38.45 -25.53
N GLU A 509 19.79 -38.01 -24.98
CA GLU A 509 18.44 -38.36 -25.49
C GLU A 509 17.34 -37.66 -24.68
N TYR A 510 17.05 -36.40 -25.04
CA TYR A 510 15.69 -35.91 -25.03
C TYR A 510 15.49 -35.17 -26.35
N VAL A 511 15.06 -35.89 -27.38
CA VAL A 511 14.48 -35.25 -28.57
C VAL A 511 13.15 -34.67 -28.11
N ILE A 512 13.19 -33.46 -27.54
CA ILE A 512 11.99 -32.68 -27.31
C ILE A 512 11.62 -32.13 -28.68
N GLU A 513 10.54 -32.64 -29.26
CA GLU A 513 9.95 -32.07 -30.46
C GLU A 513 9.71 -30.58 -30.22
N ASP A 514 10.42 -29.72 -30.95
CA ASP A 514 10.10 -28.30 -31.04
C ASP A 514 8.71 -28.22 -31.66
N ASP A 515 7.70 -27.94 -30.85
CA ASP A 515 6.32 -27.82 -31.29
C ASP A 515 6.09 -26.57 -32.16
N GLY A 516 7.16 -25.79 -32.40
CA GLY A 516 7.18 -24.58 -33.22
C GLY A 516 6.47 -23.40 -32.56
N LYS A 517 6.01 -23.54 -31.29
CA LYS A 517 5.34 -22.45 -30.59
C LYS A 517 6.35 -21.53 -29.91
N PRO A 518 6.14 -20.20 -29.96
CA PRO A 518 6.94 -19.28 -29.17
C PRO A 518 6.81 -19.59 -27.67
N PRO A 519 7.90 -19.46 -26.89
CA PRO A 519 7.85 -19.72 -25.46
C PRO A 519 6.97 -18.71 -24.73
N GLU A 520 6.31 -19.16 -23.67
CA GLU A 520 5.48 -18.32 -22.80
C GLU A 520 6.32 -17.18 -22.20
N ARG A 521 5.81 -15.95 -22.30
CA ARG A 521 6.55 -14.73 -21.91
C ARG A 521 6.39 -14.35 -20.45
N SER A 522 5.40 -14.92 -19.77
CA SER A 522 5.12 -14.71 -18.35
C SER A 522 4.35 -15.91 -17.80
N GLY A 523 4.42 -16.11 -16.49
CA GLY A 523 3.84 -17.27 -15.83
C GLY A 523 4.70 -18.53 -16.00
N PRO A 524 4.12 -19.70 -15.70
CA PRO A 524 4.84 -20.98 -15.78
C PRO A 524 5.21 -21.31 -17.23
N PRO A 525 6.47 -21.68 -17.50
CA PRO A 525 6.88 -22.18 -18.82
C PRO A 525 6.11 -23.44 -19.22
N ALA A 526 6.11 -23.74 -20.52
CA ALA A 526 5.63 -25.02 -21.00
C ALA A 526 6.42 -26.18 -20.37
N VAL A 527 5.79 -27.34 -20.21
CA VAL A 527 6.44 -28.52 -19.58
C VAL A 527 7.69 -28.95 -20.36
N THR A 528 7.65 -28.85 -21.69
CA THR A 528 8.77 -29.14 -22.60
C THR A 528 9.92 -28.14 -22.42
N ASP A 529 9.61 -26.85 -22.36
CA ASP A 529 10.60 -25.79 -22.09
C ASP A 529 11.24 -25.96 -20.71
N MET A 530 10.44 -26.27 -19.68
CA MET A 530 10.91 -26.52 -18.33
C MET A 530 11.87 -27.72 -18.29
N ALA A 531 11.50 -28.84 -18.93
CA ALA A 531 12.35 -30.04 -19.00
C ALA A 531 13.68 -29.75 -19.70
N ARG A 532 13.68 -28.96 -20.77
CA ARG A 532 14.89 -28.54 -21.49
C ARG A 532 15.78 -27.64 -20.64
N ASP A 533 15.18 -26.65 -19.97
CA ASP A 533 15.90 -25.57 -19.33
C ASP A 533 16.42 -25.96 -17.93
N LYS A 534 15.83 -26.98 -17.29
CA LYS A 534 16.16 -27.46 -15.93
C LYS A 534 17.66 -27.62 -15.70
N ARG A 535 18.40 -28.15 -16.68
CA ARG A 535 19.87 -28.37 -16.61
C ARG A 535 20.71 -27.08 -16.56
N PHE A 536 20.10 -25.93 -16.84
CA PHE A 536 20.74 -24.61 -16.86
C PHE A 536 20.31 -23.73 -15.68
N MET A 537 19.41 -24.20 -14.81
CA MET A 537 18.86 -23.40 -13.70
C MET A 537 19.77 -23.47 -12.47
N TYR A 538 21.05 -23.12 -12.63
CA TYR A 538 22.07 -23.01 -11.58
C TYR A 538 22.62 -21.58 -11.53
N LEU A 539 23.19 -21.16 -10.39
CA LEU A 539 23.61 -19.78 -10.20
C LEU A 539 24.69 -19.35 -11.20
N ASP A 540 25.70 -20.18 -11.40
CA ASP A 540 26.81 -19.95 -12.34
C ASP A 540 26.32 -19.76 -13.78
N VAL A 541 25.30 -20.52 -14.19
CA VAL A 541 24.73 -20.44 -15.54
C VAL A 541 23.80 -19.24 -15.69
N LEU A 542 22.91 -19.00 -14.72
CA LEU A 542 21.95 -17.89 -14.81
C LEU A 542 22.59 -16.52 -14.61
N HIS A 543 23.68 -16.41 -13.86
CA HIS A 543 24.40 -15.15 -13.68
C HIS A 543 25.58 -15.00 -14.65
N GLY A 544 25.90 -16.05 -15.41
CA GLY A 544 26.89 -16.03 -16.47
C GLY A 544 26.42 -15.34 -17.76
N ALA A 545 27.34 -15.24 -18.72
CA ALA A 545 27.06 -14.67 -20.03
C ALA A 545 26.09 -15.55 -20.83
N LEU A 546 25.02 -14.95 -21.35
CA LEU A 546 24.07 -15.62 -22.24
C LEU A 546 24.25 -15.12 -23.68
N PRO A 547 24.28 -16.00 -24.69
CA PRO A 547 24.34 -15.59 -26.09
C PRO A 547 23.19 -14.63 -26.47
N ARG A 548 23.46 -13.73 -27.43
CA ARG A 548 22.43 -12.85 -28.00
C ARG A 548 21.29 -13.68 -28.59
N GLN A 549 20.05 -13.24 -28.36
CA GLN A 549 18.85 -13.96 -28.78
C GLN A 549 18.53 -13.60 -30.24
N ASP A 550 18.90 -14.46 -31.19
CA ASP A 550 18.70 -14.21 -32.62
C ASP A 550 18.08 -15.44 -33.32
N PRO A 551 16.92 -15.34 -34.01
CA PRO A 551 16.04 -14.17 -34.14
C PRO A 551 14.92 -14.10 -33.09
N ASN A 552 14.81 -15.09 -32.19
CA ASN A 552 13.72 -15.20 -31.22
C ASN A 552 14.27 -15.38 -29.80
N LEU A 553 13.54 -14.87 -28.81
CA LEU A 553 13.81 -15.10 -27.39
C LEU A 553 13.58 -16.57 -27.01
N THR A 554 14.54 -17.17 -26.31
CA THR A 554 14.45 -18.52 -25.74
C THR A 554 13.64 -18.56 -24.43
N SER A 555 13.12 -19.73 -24.05
CA SER A 555 12.48 -19.92 -22.74
C SER A 555 13.47 -19.69 -21.59
N LEU A 556 14.73 -20.08 -21.75
CA LEU A 556 15.77 -19.86 -20.74
C LEU A 556 16.01 -18.37 -20.48
N PHE A 557 16.02 -17.53 -21.52
CA PHE A 557 16.08 -16.07 -21.37
C PHE A 557 14.92 -15.53 -20.55
N ILE A 558 13.69 -15.99 -20.81
CA ILE A 558 12.48 -15.56 -20.11
C ILE A 558 12.52 -15.99 -18.64
N GLN A 559 12.92 -17.23 -18.39
CA GLN A 559 13.06 -17.77 -17.02
C GLN A 559 14.14 -17.02 -16.25
N ARG A 560 15.30 -16.74 -16.86
CA ARG A 560 16.38 -15.91 -16.29
C ARG A 560 15.87 -14.50 -15.96
N SER A 561 15.18 -13.85 -16.89
CA SER A 561 14.57 -12.54 -16.66
C SER A 561 13.57 -12.57 -15.51
N THR A 562 12.75 -13.62 -15.41
CA THR A 562 11.76 -13.77 -14.35
C THR A 562 12.42 -14.00 -13.00
N TYR A 563 13.47 -14.83 -12.95
CA TYR A 563 14.30 -15.03 -11.76
C TYR A 563 14.91 -13.71 -11.28
N PHE A 564 15.52 -12.91 -12.17
CA PHE A 564 16.08 -11.61 -11.80
C PHE A 564 15.03 -10.59 -11.33
N ALA A 565 13.80 -10.69 -11.80
CA ALA A 565 12.73 -9.84 -11.28
C ALA A 565 12.41 -10.15 -9.81
N PHE A 566 12.47 -11.42 -9.40
CA PHE A 566 12.20 -11.82 -7.99
C PHE A 566 13.41 -11.64 -7.07
N PHE A 567 14.61 -11.95 -7.54
CA PHE A 567 15.81 -12.04 -6.69
C PHE A 567 16.84 -10.94 -6.95
N GLY A 568 16.70 -10.17 -8.02
CA GLY A 568 17.74 -9.22 -8.44
C GLY A 568 18.93 -9.89 -9.13
N ARG A 569 19.78 -9.07 -9.75
CA ARG A 569 20.95 -9.53 -10.52
C ARG A 569 22.21 -9.67 -9.67
N ASP A 570 22.35 -8.85 -8.65
CA ASP A 570 23.52 -8.88 -7.78
C ASP A 570 23.42 -10.06 -6.81
N ILE A 571 24.49 -10.86 -6.75
CA ILE A 571 24.67 -12.00 -5.84
C ILE A 571 25.94 -11.89 -5.02
N GLY A 572 26.70 -10.78 -5.12
CA GLY A 572 28.00 -10.61 -4.47
C GLY A 572 29.12 -11.51 -4.98
N LEU A 573 28.81 -12.64 -5.63
CA LEU A 573 29.79 -13.60 -6.14
C LEU A 573 30.24 -13.31 -7.57
N CYS A 574 31.55 -13.45 -7.79
CA CYS A 574 32.16 -13.43 -9.12
C CYS A 574 31.99 -14.79 -9.80
N ILE A 575 31.37 -14.79 -10.99
CA ILE A 575 31.08 -16.01 -11.76
C ILE A 575 32.36 -16.69 -12.23
N GLU A 576 33.38 -15.91 -12.55
CA GLU A 576 34.71 -16.42 -12.88
C GLU A 576 35.31 -17.21 -11.71
N ASN A 577 35.10 -16.76 -10.47
CA ASN A 577 35.55 -17.48 -9.27
C ASN A 577 34.78 -18.79 -9.06
N ILE A 578 33.47 -18.81 -9.31
CA ILE A 578 32.66 -20.04 -9.24
C ILE A 578 33.13 -21.03 -10.30
N ASN A 579 33.43 -20.56 -11.51
CA ASN A 579 33.92 -21.41 -12.60
C ASN A 579 35.32 -21.96 -12.30
N ALA A 580 36.20 -21.16 -11.71
CA ALA A 580 37.57 -21.55 -11.34
C ALA A 580 37.68 -22.40 -10.06
N ALA A 581 36.63 -22.41 -9.21
CA ALA A 581 36.63 -23.12 -7.94
C ALA A 581 36.74 -24.66 -8.09
N GLN A 582 37.35 -25.30 -7.09
CA GLN A 582 37.54 -26.75 -7.06
C GLN A 582 36.22 -27.46 -6.76
N SER A 583 35.97 -28.55 -7.49
CA SER A 583 34.84 -29.44 -7.23
C SER A 583 35.08 -30.23 -5.95
N VAL A 584 34.08 -30.27 -5.07
CA VAL A 584 34.09 -31.15 -3.90
C VAL A 584 33.61 -32.53 -4.35
N GLN A 585 34.53 -33.50 -4.49
CA GLN A 585 34.18 -34.88 -4.84
C GLN A 585 33.76 -35.68 -3.59
N GLY A 586 32.60 -36.33 -3.66
CA GLY A 586 32.25 -37.50 -2.84
C GLY A 586 31.54 -37.24 -1.51
N ALA A 587 30.20 -37.29 -1.54
CA ALA A 587 29.40 -37.69 -0.39
C ALA A 587 28.18 -38.48 -0.88
N VAL A 588 28.46 -39.63 -1.50
CA VAL A 588 27.49 -40.72 -1.62
C VAL A 588 28.15 -41.91 -0.91
N ASP A 589 27.60 -42.21 0.28
CA ASP A 589 27.72 -43.43 1.09
C ASP A 589 29.03 -43.82 1.85
N VAL A 590 28.82 -44.08 3.17
CA VAL A 590 29.44 -45.09 4.08
C VAL A 590 30.50 -44.69 5.15
N ASN A 591 30.09 -44.85 6.42
CA ASN A 591 30.78 -45.25 7.69
C ASN A 591 32.15 -44.65 8.14
N LEU A 592 32.18 -44.13 9.37
CA LEU A 592 33.41 -43.90 10.17
C LEU A 592 33.70 -45.04 11.15
N GLN A 593 34.89 -45.66 11.06
CA GLN A 593 35.59 -46.32 12.17
C GLN A 593 37.11 -46.27 11.94
N LEU A 594 37.90 -45.79 12.91
CA LEU A 594 39.37 -45.89 12.92
C LEU A 594 39.89 -46.12 14.36
N GLU A 595 40.54 -47.27 14.58
CA GLU A 595 41.37 -47.60 15.76
C GLU A 595 42.86 -47.19 15.53
N GLY A 596 43.58 -46.90 16.63
CA GLY A 596 45.00 -46.49 16.64
C GLY A 596 46.01 -47.63 16.88
N ASN A 597 47.32 -47.28 17.02
CA ASN A 597 48.32 -47.72 18.05
C ASN A 597 49.77 -47.19 17.73
N PRO A 598 50.85 -47.40 18.55
CA PRO A 598 51.64 -46.31 19.17
C PRO A 598 53.20 -46.50 19.13
N ASN A 599 53.92 -45.77 20.02
CA ASN A 599 55.31 -45.90 20.57
C ASN A 599 56.29 -44.75 20.21
N TYR A 600 57.20 -44.21 21.06
CA TYR A 600 57.89 -44.62 22.32
C TYR A 600 58.33 -43.40 23.20
N HIS A 601 58.65 -43.68 24.48
CA HIS A 601 59.23 -42.88 25.61
C HIS A 601 60.53 -42.05 25.32
N SER A 602 61.11 -41.16 26.16
CA SER A 602 61.19 -41.04 27.64
C SER A 602 61.48 -39.62 28.20
N ILE A 603 60.64 -39.26 29.17
CA ILE A 603 60.64 -38.47 30.43
C ILE A 603 62.01 -38.18 31.13
N GLN A 604 62.20 -37.03 31.83
CA GLN A 604 61.70 -36.81 33.21
C GLN A 604 62.33 -35.69 34.06
N SER A 605 63.52 -35.14 33.79
CA SER A 605 64.16 -34.25 34.79
C SER A 605 64.06 -32.73 34.53
N ARG A 606 63.34 -32.30 33.48
CA ARG A 606 63.25 -30.89 33.05
C ARG A 606 61.85 -30.27 33.21
N ALA A 607 60.83 -31.11 33.37
CA ALA A 607 59.43 -30.70 33.34
C ALA A 607 58.96 -29.95 34.61
N GLU A 608 59.51 -30.27 35.79
CA GLU A 608 59.05 -29.69 37.07
C GLU A 608 59.46 -28.21 37.22
N SER A 609 60.61 -27.81 36.68
CA SER A 609 61.05 -26.40 36.66
C SER A 609 60.39 -25.59 35.56
N GLU A 610 59.95 -26.21 34.46
CA GLU A 610 59.28 -25.55 33.34
C GLU A 610 57.80 -25.26 33.64
N VAL A 611 57.12 -26.11 34.44
CA VAL A 611 55.71 -25.90 34.84
C VAL A 611 55.53 -24.65 35.72
N ARG A 612 56.40 -24.43 36.72
CA ARG A 612 56.32 -23.24 37.59
C ARG A 612 56.54 -21.93 36.84
N VAL A 613 57.53 -21.89 35.94
CA VAL A 613 57.81 -20.69 35.12
C VAL A 613 56.67 -20.43 34.12
N ALA A 614 56.08 -21.49 33.56
CA ALA A 614 54.91 -21.38 32.69
C ALA A 614 53.67 -20.88 33.45
N GLU A 615 53.41 -21.34 34.67
CA GLU A 615 52.30 -20.85 35.49
C GLU A 615 52.43 -19.37 35.82
N GLU A 616 53.60 -18.92 36.31
CA GLU A 616 53.85 -17.51 36.62
C GLU A 616 53.73 -16.61 35.37
N GLY A 617 54.16 -17.11 34.20
CA GLY A 617 54.01 -16.41 32.92
C GLY A 617 52.55 -16.28 32.47
N GLN A 618 51.76 -17.34 32.59
CA GLN A 618 50.33 -17.33 32.23
C GLN A 618 49.49 -16.50 33.22
N GLN A 619 49.85 -16.49 34.52
CA GLN A 619 49.20 -15.64 35.52
C GLN A 619 49.42 -14.14 35.23
N ARG A 620 50.61 -13.72 34.80
CA ARG A 620 50.85 -12.31 34.42
C ARG A 620 50.06 -11.90 33.18
N ARG A 621 49.91 -12.80 32.19
CA ARG A 621 49.07 -12.57 31.01
C ARG A 621 47.59 -12.45 31.38
N LEU A 622 47.14 -13.30 32.31
CA LEU A 622 45.78 -13.21 32.85
C LEU A 622 45.54 -11.86 33.53
N ASP A 623 46.45 -11.42 34.41
CA ASP A 623 46.34 -10.12 35.10
C ASP A 623 46.36 -8.92 34.12
N ASP A 624 47.08 -9.01 33.00
CA ASP A 624 47.13 -7.97 31.95
C ASP A 624 45.82 -7.88 31.17
N ILE A 625 45.28 -9.02 30.73
CA ILE A 625 44.00 -9.09 30.01
C ILE A 625 42.86 -8.63 30.91
N THR A 626 42.81 -9.05 32.19
CA THR A 626 41.79 -8.58 33.14
C THR A 626 41.81 -7.06 33.30
N ARG A 627 42.98 -6.40 33.28
CA ARG A 627 43.08 -4.92 33.33
C ARG A 627 42.57 -4.27 32.05
N LYS A 628 42.98 -4.79 30.89
CA LYS A 628 42.56 -4.27 29.57
C LYS A 628 41.03 -4.41 29.37
N VAL A 629 40.44 -5.52 29.84
CA VAL A 629 38.98 -5.73 29.86
C VAL A 629 38.30 -4.68 30.74
N ALA A 630 38.80 -4.44 31.97
CA ALA A 630 38.22 -3.43 32.86
C ALA A 630 38.28 -1.99 32.29
N ASP A 631 39.38 -1.63 31.61
CA ASP A 631 39.52 -0.33 30.95
C ASP A 631 38.55 -0.20 29.75
N ALA A 632 38.39 -1.26 28.96
CA ALA A 632 37.45 -1.31 27.84
C ALA A 632 35.98 -1.26 28.31
N GLU A 633 35.63 -1.94 29.40
CA GLU A 633 34.32 -1.84 30.05
C GLU A 633 34.02 -0.41 30.53
N SER A 634 35.01 0.30 31.09
CA SER A 634 34.85 1.71 31.47
C SER A 634 34.61 2.63 30.27
N HIS A 635 35.30 2.38 29.15
CA HIS A 635 35.09 3.11 27.90
C HIS A 635 33.70 2.84 27.30
N LEU A 636 33.23 1.59 27.38
CA LEU A 636 31.88 1.19 26.99
C LEU A 636 30.82 1.98 27.76
N GLU A 637 30.94 2.04 29.10
CA GLU A 637 30.04 2.82 29.94
C GLU A 637 30.03 4.32 29.59
N HIS A 638 31.17 4.87 29.15
CA HIS A 638 31.24 6.27 28.71
C HIS A 638 30.48 6.52 27.41
N LEU A 639 30.65 5.67 26.41
CA LEU A 639 29.96 5.77 25.13
C LEU A 639 28.44 5.54 25.28
N GLU A 640 28.03 4.59 26.13
CA GLU A 640 26.62 4.36 26.45
C GLU A 640 25.98 5.58 27.14
N ARG A 641 26.70 6.27 28.03
CA ARG A 641 26.25 7.55 28.61
C ARG A 641 26.04 8.62 27.55
N LYS A 642 26.98 8.79 26.62
CA LYS A 642 26.91 9.78 25.54
C LYS A 642 25.75 9.49 24.57
N GLN A 643 25.51 8.22 24.26
CA GLN A 643 24.36 7.78 23.46
C GLN A 643 23.04 8.14 24.16
N ASN A 644 22.93 7.85 25.47
CA ASN A 644 21.75 8.19 26.26
C ASN A 644 21.50 9.70 26.35
N GLU A 645 22.55 10.53 26.43
CA GLU A 645 22.44 11.99 26.41
C GLU A 645 21.90 12.53 25.07
N HIS A 646 22.39 11.99 23.94
CA HIS A 646 21.88 12.33 22.61
C HIS A 646 20.42 11.88 22.43
N GLN A 647 20.09 10.68 22.90
CA GLN A 647 18.73 10.15 22.87
C GLN A 647 17.76 11.03 23.68
N GLY A 648 18.14 11.44 24.89
CA GLY A 648 17.33 12.37 25.70
C GLY A 648 17.17 13.75 25.04
N THR A 649 18.18 14.23 24.32
CA THR A 649 18.08 15.49 23.57
C THR A 649 17.12 15.38 22.38
N ILE A 650 17.13 14.25 21.67
CA ILE A 650 16.17 13.97 20.59
C ILE A 650 14.74 13.97 21.13
N GLU A 651 14.48 13.32 22.26
CA GLU A 651 13.14 13.30 22.87
C GLU A 651 12.63 14.70 23.23
N GLN A 652 13.50 15.57 23.74
CA GLN A 652 13.18 16.97 24.01
C GLN A 652 12.88 17.77 22.73
N LEU A 653 13.67 17.56 21.67
CA LEU A 653 13.45 18.18 20.36
C LEU A 653 12.11 17.74 19.76
N GLN A 654 11.81 16.45 19.80
CA GLN A 654 10.55 15.88 19.29
C GLN A 654 9.33 16.41 20.05
N SER A 655 9.42 16.51 21.38
CA SER A 655 8.37 17.13 22.21
C SER A 655 8.14 18.59 21.81
N THR A 656 9.23 19.34 21.57
CA THR A 656 9.18 20.74 21.15
C THR A 656 8.56 20.89 19.76
N ILE A 657 8.98 20.07 18.79
CA ILE A 657 8.42 20.05 17.43
C ILE A 657 6.92 19.75 17.48
N THR A 658 6.53 18.72 18.24
CA THR A 658 5.12 18.33 18.40
C THR A 658 4.29 19.44 19.04
N ALA A 659 4.80 20.11 20.08
CA ALA A 659 4.13 21.24 20.71
C ALA A 659 3.93 22.42 19.74
N LYS A 660 4.93 22.72 18.90
CA LYS A 660 4.84 23.77 17.87
C LYS A 660 3.86 23.42 16.76
N GLN A 661 3.82 22.15 16.33
CA GLN A 661 2.85 21.65 15.34
C GLN A 661 1.42 21.70 15.88
N ASN A 662 1.17 21.23 17.10
CA ASN A 662 -0.15 21.30 17.74
C ASN A 662 -0.67 22.74 17.88
N SER A 663 0.22 23.68 18.20
CA SER A 663 -0.12 25.11 18.26
C SER A 663 -0.50 25.67 16.88
N LEU A 664 0.16 25.22 15.80
CA LEU A 664 -0.18 25.63 14.43
C LEU A 664 -1.53 25.04 14.00
N GLU A 665 -1.80 23.79 14.35
CA GLU A 665 -3.10 23.16 14.09
C GLU A 665 -4.25 23.85 14.81
N ALA A 666 -4.03 24.32 16.05
CA ALA A 666 -5.04 25.10 16.77
C ALA A 666 -5.39 26.40 16.02
N LEU A 667 -4.38 27.14 15.54
CA LEU A 667 -4.60 28.35 14.75
C LEU A 667 -5.31 28.06 13.41
N ARG A 668 -4.98 26.96 12.73
CA ARG A 668 -5.70 26.53 11.50
C ARG A 668 -7.17 26.21 11.77
N ARG A 669 -7.50 25.66 12.93
CA ARG A 669 -8.90 25.39 13.31
C ARG A 669 -9.66 26.70 13.52
N GLU A 670 -9.06 27.68 14.18
CA GLU A 670 -9.66 29.00 14.36
C GLU A 670 -9.91 29.73 13.02
N GLU A 671 -8.98 29.61 12.07
CA GLU A 671 -9.15 30.14 10.71
C GLU A 671 -10.31 29.43 9.97
N ALA A 672 -10.36 28.11 10.04
CA ALA A 672 -11.43 27.32 9.43
C ALA A 672 -12.82 27.66 10.01
N GLU A 673 -12.92 27.86 11.33
CA GLU A 673 -14.16 28.28 11.99
C GLU A 673 -14.64 29.66 11.51
N LEU A 674 -13.73 30.59 11.26
CA LEU A 674 -14.08 31.90 10.70
C LEU A 674 -14.53 31.81 9.25
N GLN A 675 -13.87 30.99 8.43
CA GLN A 675 -14.28 30.75 7.05
C GLN A 675 -15.67 30.10 6.98
N GLU A 676 -15.96 29.13 7.85
CA GLU A 676 -17.28 28.50 7.94
C GLU A 676 -18.36 29.52 8.32
N ARG A 677 -18.09 30.39 9.31
CA ARG A 677 -19.01 31.48 9.69
C ARG A 677 -19.27 32.42 8.52
N LEU A 678 -18.23 32.80 7.78
CA LEU A 678 -18.35 33.71 6.63
C LEU A 678 -19.15 33.07 5.50
N HIS A 679 -18.92 31.77 5.21
CA HIS A 679 -19.73 31.02 4.27
C HIS A 679 -21.20 30.93 4.70
N GLY A 680 -21.46 30.73 6.00
CA GLY A 680 -22.81 30.78 6.57
C GLY A 680 -23.52 32.10 6.30
N PHE A 681 -22.85 33.23 6.55
CA PHE A 681 -23.41 34.56 6.28
C PHE A 681 -23.67 34.81 4.79
N ARG A 682 -22.78 34.37 3.89
CA ARG A 682 -23.00 34.45 2.43
C ARG A 682 -24.25 33.69 2.01
N GLY A 683 -24.48 32.51 2.59
CA GLY A 683 -25.69 31.72 2.34
C GLY A 683 -26.97 32.45 2.77
N THR A 684 -26.99 33.01 3.98
CA THR A 684 -28.15 33.74 4.50
C THR A 684 -28.42 35.04 3.73
N GLU A 685 -27.37 35.77 3.34
CA GLU A 685 -27.49 36.99 2.53
C GLU A 685 -28.12 36.68 1.17
N ALA A 686 -27.63 35.65 0.48
CA ALA A 686 -28.19 35.22 -0.81
C ALA A 686 -29.66 34.83 -0.71
N GLU A 687 -30.06 34.11 0.36
CA GLU A 687 -31.46 33.76 0.60
C GLU A 687 -32.35 35.01 0.78
N GLN A 688 -31.89 36.00 1.56
CA GLN A 688 -32.65 37.24 1.76
C GLN A 688 -32.73 38.08 0.48
N ILE A 689 -31.67 38.12 -0.34
CA ILE A 689 -31.66 38.82 -1.64
C ILE A 689 -32.70 38.20 -2.60
N ILE A 690 -32.75 36.88 -2.72
CA ILE A 690 -33.75 36.19 -3.57
C ILE A 690 -35.17 36.52 -3.11
N ARG A 691 -35.40 36.54 -1.80
CA ARG A 691 -36.72 36.89 -1.23
C ARG A 691 -37.07 38.36 -1.49
N LEU A 692 -36.11 39.26 -1.45
CA LEU A 692 -36.27 40.68 -1.76
C LEU A 692 -36.63 40.90 -3.24
N GLU A 693 -35.93 40.24 -4.17
CA GLU A 693 -36.23 40.29 -5.61
C GLU A 693 -37.64 39.76 -5.90
N THR A 694 -38.04 38.67 -5.24
CA THR A 694 -39.38 38.10 -5.36
C THR A 694 -40.45 39.10 -4.87
N LEU A 695 -40.21 39.78 -3.74
CA LEU A 695 -41.11 40.82 -3.23
C LEU A 695 -41.17 42.04 -4.17
N GLN A 696 -40.05 42.46 -4.76
CA GLN A 696 -40.03 43.54 -5.76
C GLN A 696 -40.91 43.21 -6.96
N ASN A 697 -40.79 42.00 -7.51
CA ASN A 697 -41.62 41.56 -8.63
C ASN A 697 -43.10 41.56 -8.27
N ASN A 698 -43.46 41.04 -7.09
CA ASN A 698 -44.85 41.03 -6.62
C ASN A 698 -45.44 42.44 -6.44
N VAL A 699 -44.65 43.40 -5.95
CA VAL A 699 -45.07 44.81 -5.84
C VAL A 699 -45.30 45.39 -7.24
N GLN A 700 -44.39 45.15 -8.18
CA GLN A 700 -44.48 45.67 -9.55
C GLN A 700 -45.68 45.10 -10.33
N ASP A 701 -45.94 43.80 -10.18
CA ASP A 701 -47.10 43.14 -10.77
C ASP A 701 -48.42 43.73 -10.25
N ARG A 702 -48.52 43.94 -8.93
CA ARG A 702 -49.71 44.54 -8.34
C ARG A 702 -49.87 46.01 -8.74
N GLN A 703 -48.79 46.77 -8.84
CA GLN A 703 -48.85 48.16 -9.33
C GLN A 703 -49.35 48.23 -10.78
N SER A 704 -48.98 47.25 -11.60
CA SER A 704 -49.48 47.11 -12.97
C SER A 704 -50.99 46.81 -12.99
N GLN A 705 -51.46 45.91 -12.12
CA GLN A 705 -52.89 45.60 -11.96
C GLN A 705 -53.71 46.82 -11.48
N ILE A 706 -53.19 47.59 -10.53
CA ILE A 706 -53.82 48.84 -10.06
C ILE A 706 -53.97 49.81 -11.22
N SER A 707 -52.91 49.99 -12.03
CA SER A 707 -52.92 50.86 -13.20
C SER A 707 -53.95 50.40 -14.26
N GLU A 708 -54.15 49.10 -14.43
CA GLU A 708 -55.17 48.55 -15.32
C GLU A 708 -56.60 48.77 -14.79
N LEU A 709 -56.82 48.57 -13.48
CA LEU A 709 -58.10 48.85 -12.85
C LEU A 709 -58.49 50.32 -12.95
N ASP A 710 -57.53 51.24 -12.78
CA ASP A 710 -57.76 52.67 -12.97
C ASP A 710 -58.17 53.02 -14.40
N ARG A 711 -57.50 52.46 -15.41
CA ARG A 711 -57.87 52.65 -16.82
C ARG A 711 -59.29 52.16 -17.11
N ARG A 712 -59.63 50.94 -16.67
CA ARG A 712 -60.99 50.40 -16.83
C ARG A 712 -62.03 51.28 -16.15
N ARG A 713 -61.73 51.81 -14.96
CA ARG A 713 -62.62 52.73 -14.25
C ARG A 713 -62.83 54.04 -15.02
N THR A 714 -61.77 54.63 -15.59
CA THR A 714 -61.88 55.86 -16.38
C THR A 714 -62.63 55.64 -17.68
N ASP A 715 -62.39 54.52 -18.36
CA ASP A 715 -63.06 54.18 -19.63
C ASP A 715 -64.56 54.00 -19.44
N LEU A 716 -64.98 53.24 -18.41
CA LEU A 716 -66.40 53.08 -18.05
C LEU A 716 -67.03 54.41 -17.60
N GLY A 717 -66.30 55.27 -16.89
CA GLY A 717 -66.77 56.59 -16.48
C GLY A 717 -67.03 57.51 -17.69
N GLU A 718 -66.12 57.49 -18.67
CA GLU A 718 -66.29 58.24 -19.92
C GLU A 718 -67.42 57.68 -20.79
N GLU A 719 -67.61 56.35 -20.81
CA GLU A 719 -68.74 55.71 -21.48
C GLU A 719 -70.08 56.18 -20.90
N ILE A 720 -70.22 56.20 -19.57
CA ILE A 720 -71.41 56.74 -18.88
C ILE A 720 -71.63 58.21 -19.28
N ARG A 721 -70.56 59.03 -19.31
CA ARG A 721 -70.65 60.45 -19.69
C ARG A 721 -71.10 60.64 -21.14
N LEU A 722 -70.57 59.84 -22.07
CA LEU A 722 -70.92 59.88 -23.49
C LEU A 722 -72.35 59.38 -23.74
N ASP A 723 -72.77 58.31 -23.06
CA ASP A 723 -74.13 57.78 -23.14
C ASP A 723 -75.16 58.85 -22.71
N LEU A 724 -74.91 59.54 -21.59
CA LEU A 724 -75.77 60.63 -21.09
C LEU A 724 -75.83 61.83 -22.07
N LEU A 725 -74.70 62.21 -22.69
CA LEU A 725 -74.64 63.29 -23.68
C LEU A 725 -75.27 62.92 -25.04
N SER A 726 -75.33 61.64 -25.36
CA SER A 726 -75.97 61.12 -26.57
C SER A 726 -77.50 61.09 -26.43
N ALA A 727 -77.99 60.79 -25.22
CA ALA A 727 -79.41 60.84 -24.87
C ALA A 727 -79.98 62.26 -25.00
N ASP A 728 -79.22 63.28 -24.57
CA ASP A 728 -79.66 64.68 -24.60
C ASP A 728 -79.83 65.22 -26.03
N ARG A 729 -79.05 64.70 -27.01
CA ARG A 729 -79.08 65.12 -28.42
C ARG A 729 -80.16 64.46 -29.28
N GLN A 730 -80.69 63.29 -28.90
CA GLN A 730 -81.73 62.57 -29.67
C GLN A 730 -83.18 62.95 -29.28
N ASN A 731 -83.36 63.91 -28.38
CA ASN A 731 -84.66 64.32 -27.78
C ASN A 731 -85.63 65.11 -28.70
N HIS A 732 -85.41 65.17 -30.03
CA HIS A 732 -86.15 66.10 -30.90
C HIS A 732 -87.17 65.51 -31.90
N SER A 733 -87.53 64.21 -31.91
CA SER A 733 -88.57 63.76 -32.87
C SER A 733 -89.30 62.40 -32.62
N ALA A 734 -89.88 62.12 -31.44
CA ALA A 734 -90.75 60.93 -31.26
C ALA A 734 -91.89 61.15 -30.23
N GLN A 735 -92.93 60.30 -30.25
CA GLN A 735 -94.11 60.37 -29.37
C GLN A 735 -93.75 60.18 -27.88
N GLU A 736 -94.44 60.90 -26.98
CA GLU A 736 -94.08 61.06 -25.54
C GLU A 736 -94.00 59.76 -24.71
N GLU A 737 -94.72 58.69 -25.08
CA GLU A 737 -94.77 57.43 -24.32
C GLU A 737 -93.52 56.55 -24.56
N ASP A 738 -93.11 56.39 -25.83
CA ASP A 738 -91.89 55.64 -26.21
C ASP A 738 -90.60 56.32 -25.72
N GLN A 739 -90.63 57.65 -25.59
CA GLN A 739 -89.53 58.44 -25.02
C GLN A 739 -89.31 58.12 -23.54
N ARG A 740 -90.39 57.98 -22.75
CA ARG A 740 -90.30 57.66 -21.31
C ARG A 740 -89.70 56.28 -21.06
N ILE A 741 -90.11 55.29 -21.84
CA ILE A 741 -89.60 53.91 -21.72
C ILE A 741 -88.11 53.86 -22.05
N ARG A 742 -87.68 54.55 -23.11
CA ARG A 742 -86.26 54.59 -23.52
C ARG A 742 -85.37 55.36 -22.54
N LEU A 743 -85.87 56.46 -21.96
CA LEU A 743 -85.17 57.20 -20.90
C LEU A 743 -84.99 56.35 -19.63
N LEU A 744 -86.02 55.60 -19.22
CA LEU A 744 -85.94 54.69 -18.07
C LEU A 744 -84.88 53.59 -18.31
N GLN A 745 -84.89 52.95 -19.48
CA GLN A 745 -83.90 51.93 -19.85
C GLN A 745 -82.45 52.46 -19.86
N LEU A 746 -82.21 53.67 -20.38
CA LEU A 746 -80.89 54.30 -20.37
C LEU A 746 -80.45 54.68 -18.95
N THR A 747 -81.40 55.07 -18.09
CA THR A 747 -81.12 55.39 -16.69
C THR A 747 -80.74 54.14 -15.89
N ASP A 748 -81.46 53.03 -16.09
CA ASP A 748 -81.14 51.74 -15.46
C ASP A 748 -79.76 51.23 -15.90
N GLN A 749 -79.44 51.32 -17.20
CA GLN A 749 -78.12 50.97 -17.72
C GLN A 749 -77.00 51.85 -17.15
N ALA A 750 -77.23 53.15 -17.00
CA ALA A 750 -76.27 54.06 -16.38
C ALA A 750 -76.06 53.72 -14.89
N ILE A 751 -77.11 53.33 -14.15
CA ILE A 751 -77.01 52.88 -12.76
C ILE A 751 -76.20 51.59 -12.65
N GLU A 752 -76.41 50.62 -13.54
CA GLU A 752 -75.63 49.36 -13.57
C GLU A 752 -74.14 49.59 -13.88
N LYS A 753 -73.83 50.44 -14.87
CA LYS A 753 -72.45 50.82 -15.18
C LYS A 753 -71.81 51.58 -14.01
N GLN A 754 -72.55 52.47 -13.34
CA GLN A 754 -72.07 53.19 -12.15
C GLN A 754 -71.82 52.24 -10.96
N ASN A 755 -72.66 51.23 -10.77
CA ASN A 755 -72.42 50.18 -9.77
C ASN A 755 -71.14 49.40 -10.08
N SER A 756 -70.87 49.11 -11.36
CA SER A 756 -69.62 48.48 -11.80
C SER A 756 -68.40 49.36 -11.55
N VAL A 757 -68.49 50.68 -11.79
CA VAL A 757 -67.46 51.67 -11.44
C VAL A 757 -67.19 51.68 -9.92
N ASN A 758 -68.24 51.62 -9.10
CA ASN A 758 -68.13 51.58 -7.64
C ASN A 758 -67.45 50.29 -7.15
N GLN A 759 -67.73 49.14 -7.78
CA GLN A 759 -67.07 47.87 -7.50
C GLN A 759 -65.58 47.88 -7.89
N LEU A 760 -65.24 48.43 -9.06
CA LEU A 760 -63.84 48.61 -9.47
C LEU A 760 -63.09 49.53 -8.50
N ALA A 761 -63.72 50.60 -8.02
CA ALA A 761 -63.13 51.50 -7.01
C ALA A 761 -62.95 50.86 -5.64
N ALA A 762 -63.75 49.85 -5.28
CA ALA A 762 -63.54 49.06 -4.06
C ALA A 762 -62.36 48.09 -4.21
N LEU A 763 -62.28 47.38 -5.35
CA LEU A 763 -61.17 46.47 -5.66
C LEU A 763 -59.83 47.20 -5.78
N HIS A 764 -59.82 48.38 -6.41
CA HIS A 764 -58.64 49.24 -6.51
C HIS A 764 -58.11 49.62 -5.12
N ARG A 765 -58.97 50.12 -4.23
CA ARG A 765 -58.59 50.42 -2.83
C ARG A 765 -58.07 49.21 -2.06
N GLN A 766 -58.66 48.03 -2.27
CA GLN A 766 -58.15 46.79 -1.67
C GLN A 766 -56.74 46.47 -2.18
N LYS A 767 -56.51 46.58 -3.50
CA LYS A 767 -55.22 46.29 -4.11
C LYS A 767 -54.14 47.30 -3.69
N GLU A 768 -54.49 48.58 -3.54
CA GLU A 768 -53.59 49.60 -2.99
C GLU A 768 -53.13 49.28 -1.55
N GLN A 769 -54.06 48.82 -0.69
CA GLN A 769 -53.71 48.39 0.67
C GLN A 769 -52.81 47.14 0.66
N GLU A 770 -53.07 46.19 -0.25
CA GLU A 770 -52.24 45.00 -0.45
C GLU A 770 -50.83 45.35 -0.95
N THR A 771 -50.67 46.33 -1.85
CA THR A 771 -49.36 46.82 -2.30
C THR A 771 -48.60 47.53 -1.21
N GLN A 772 -49.26 48.36 -0.40
CA GLN A 772 -48.62 49.08 0.69
C GLN A 772 -48.02 48.12 1.72
N ARG A 773 -48.73 47.03 2.06
CA ARG A 773 -48.21 45.99 2.97
C ARG A 773 -46.98 45.27 2.42
N LEU A 774 -46.96 44.94 1.13
CA LEU A 774 -45.78 44.31 0.51
C LEU A 774 -44.59 45.27 0.44
N GLU A 775 -44.85 46.54 0.19
CA GLU A 775 -43.83 47.59 0.14
C GLU A 775 -43.17 47.80 1.52
N GLU A 776 -43.95 47.76 2.60
CA GLU A 776 -43.43 47.76 3.97
C GLU A 776 -42.59 46.51 4.28
N GLU A 777 -43.01 45.32 3.83
CA GLU A 777 -42.21 44.09 3.99
C GLU A 777 -40.92 44.14 3.18
N ARG A 778 -40.96 44.69 1.96
CA ARG A 778 -39.79 44.93 1.11
C ARG A 778 -38.76 45.83 1.79
N GLN A 779 -39.20 46.95 2.36
CA GLN A 779 -38.31 47.88 3.06
C GLN A 779 -37.68 47.24 4.30
N ARG A 780 -38.45 46.45 5.06
CA ARG A 780 -37.91 45.69 6.20
C ARG A 780 -36.86 44.69 5.76
N LEU A 781 -37.11 43.96 4.67
CA LEU A 781 -36.19 42.96 4.17
C LEU A 781 -34.92 43.58 3.57
N GLN A 782 -35.05 44.74 2.90
CA GLN A 782 -33.91 45.53 2.42
C GLN A 782 -32.98 45.90 3.58
N SER A 783 -33.54 46.39 4.70
CA SER A 783 -32.74 46.70 5.89
C SER A 783 -32.01 45.49 6.47
N VAL A 784 -32.58 44.28 6.36
CA VAL A 784 -31.92 43.04 6.80
C VAL A 784 -30.78 42.67 5.85
N VAL A 785 -30.97 42.81 4.54
CA VAL A 785 -29.91 42.61 3.54
C VAL A 785 -28.76 43.58 3.80
N ASP A 786 -29.04 44.87 3.99
CA ASP A 786 -28.01 45.89 4.25
C ASP A 786 -27.18 45.58 5.52
N ASP A 787 -27.82 45.14 6.60
CA ASP A 787 -27.13 44.72 7.85
C ASP A 787 -26.27 43.46 7.65
N LEU A 788 -26.75 42.49 6.87
CA LEU A 788 -25.99 41.29 6.52
C LEU A 788 -24.78 41.61 5.64
N THR A 789 -24.94 42.50 4.65
CA THR A 789 -23.86 42.97 3.78
C THR A 789 -22.79 43.71 4.58
N LEU A 790 -23.18 44.55 5.56
CA LEU A 790 -22.24 45.20 6.47
C LEU A 790 -21.48 44.17 7.32
N LYS A 791 -22.17 43.21 7.96
CA LYS A 791 -21.54 42.15 8.76
C LYS A 791 -20.55 41.31 7.95
N LYS A 792 -20.89 40.99 6.71
CA LYS A 792 -20.02 40.28 5.77
C LYS A 792 -18.75 41.07 5.46
N SER A 793 -18.85 42.38 5.23
CA SER A 793 -17.67 43.23 4.97
C SER A 793 -16.70 43.24 6.16
N LEU A 794 -17.21 43.43 7.38
CA LEU A 794 -16.42 43.42 8.61
C LEU A 794 -15.72 42.07 8.86
N LEU A 795 -16.45 40.97 8.65
CA LEU A 795 -15.88 39.62 8.81
C LEU A 795 -14.86 39.29 7.72
N SER A 796 -15.03 39.81 6.50
CA SER A 796 -14.06 39.64 5.41
C SER A 796 -12.77 40.40 5.67
N GLU A 797 -12.83 41.59 6.28
CA GLU A 797 -11.64 42.31 6.72
C GLU A 797 -10.93 41.58 7.87
N GLU A 798 -11.69 41.04 8.83
CA GLU A 798 -11.14 40.23 9.92
C GLU A 798 -10.47 38.94 9.40
N GLU A 799 -11.06 38.27 8.41
CA GLU A 799 -10.47 37.10 7.74
C GLU A 799 -9.14 37.47 7.08
N GLN A 800 -9.11 38.55 6.28
CA GLN A 800 -7.89 38.97 5.58
C GLN A 800 -6.76 39.33 6.56
N ALA A 801 -7.08 40.03 7.65
CA ALA A 801 -6.12 40.38 8.69
C ALA A 801 -5.57 39.14 9.41
N ARG A 802 -6.45 38.18 9.75
CA ARG A 802 -6.06 36.93 10.41
C ARG A 802 -5.30 35.99 9.49
N ALA A 803 -5.67 35.88 8.22
CA ALA A 803 -4.97 35.06 7.23
C ALA A 803 -3.55 35.59 6.98
N ALA A 804 -3.37 36.91 6.87
CA ALA A 804 -2.05 37.52 6.73
C ALA A 804 -1.16 37.26 7.96
N SER A 805 -1.70 37.43 9.17
CA SER A 805 -1.02 37.12 10.43
C SER A 805 -0.67 35.63 10.56
N PHE A 806 -1.61 34.75 10.21
CA PHE A 806 -1.39 33.30 10.21
C PHE A 806 -0.26 32.91 9.26
N ALA A 807 -0.28 33.40 8.01
CA ALA A 807 0.75 33.10 7.01
C ALA A 807 2.16 33.58 7.41
N GLU A 808 2.27 34.67 8.18
CA GLU A 808 3.54 35.11 8.76
C GLU A 808 3.99 34.16 9.87
N THR A 809 3.12 33.85 10.84
CA THR A 809 3.45 32.94 11.94
C THR A 809 3.72 31.50 11.48
N GLU A 810 3.11 31.05 10.39
CA GLU A 810 3.35 29.76 9.76
C GLU A 810 4.75 29.70 9.14
N ARG A 811 5.16 30.75 8.42
CA ARG A 811 6.52 30.85 7.84
C ARG A 811 7.59 30.82 8.93
N GLU A 812 7.42 31.59 10.00
CA GLU A 812 8.35 31.61 11.12
C GLU A 812 8.43 30.25 11.82
N ARG A 813 7.28 29.64 12.12
CA ARG A 813 7.22 28.34 12.81
C ARG A 813 7.79 27.22 11.93
N LYS A 814 7.53 27.22 10.63
CA LYS A 814 8.10 26.26 9.68
C LYS A 814 9.62 26.34 9.66
N SER A 815 10.17 27.55 9.58
CA SER A 815 11.63 27.78 9.68
C SER A 815 12.23 27.24 10.98
N VAL A 816 11.55 27.42 12.12
CA VAL A 816 12.00 26.87 13.41
C VAL A 816 11.93 25.35 13.43
N VAL A 817 10.86 24.74 12.93
CA VAL A 817 10.72 23.28 12.84
C VAL A 817 11.78 22.68 11.94
N ASP A 818 12.09 23.30 10.80
CA ASP A 818 13.13 22.84 9.88
C ASP A 818 14.51 22.84 10.56
N LYS A 819 14.83 23.90 11.32
CA LYS A 819 16.08 23.98 12.10
C LYS A 819 16.15 22.93 13.21
N LEU A 820 15.06 22.70 13.94
CA LEU A 820 15.01 21.68 14.99
C LEU A 820 15.12 20.26 14.40
N SER A 821 14.49 20.02 13.24
CA SER A 821 14.54 18.73 12.54
C SER A 821 15.93 18.45 11.99
N ALA A 822 16.64 19.47 11.47
CA ALA A 822 18.03 19.32 11.04
C ALA A 822 18.94 18.92 12.21
N LYS A 823 18.75 19.54 13.39
CA LYS A 823 19.50 19.19 14.61
C LYS A 823 19.15 17.79 15.13
N GLU A 824 17.89 17.37 15.03
CA GLU A 824 17.49 15.99 15.35
C GLU A 824 18.19 14.99 14.43
N LEU A 825 18.26 15.28 13.13
CA LEU A 825 18.92 14.41 12.15
C LEU A 825 20.41 14.25 12.43
N GLU A 826 21.11 15.34 12.76
CA GLU A 826 22.52 15.32 13.15
C GLU A 826 22.75 14.44 14.39
N LEU A 827 21.92 14.58 15.42
CA LEU A 827 22.02 13.75 16.63
C LEU A 827 21.74 12.27 16.35
N ARG A 828 20.81 11.94 15.43
CA ARG A 828 20.54 10.55 15.02
C ARG A 828 21.75 9.94 14.32
N GLN A 829 22.40 10.68 13.42
CA GLN A 829 23.63 10.23 12.77
C GLN A 829 24.75 9.98 13.78
N ASN A 830 24.86 10.83 14.81
CA ASN A 830 25.81 10.62 15.90
C ASN A 830 25.49 9.37 16.73
N ILE A 831 24.21 9.06 16.97
CA ILE A 831 23.80 7.82 17.64
C ILE A 831 24.15 6.60 16.79
N ASP A 832 23.86 6.59 15.50
CA ASP A 832 24.20 5.46 14.60
C ASP A 832 25.72 5.18 14.60
N TYR A 833 26.53 6.24 14.62
CA TYR A 833 27.98 6.13 14.77
C TYR A 833 28.38 5.53 16.12
N LEU A 834 27.82 6.04 17.23
CA LEU A 834 28.10 5.53 18.57
C LEU A 834 27.66 4.06 18.73
N GLU A 835 26.54 3.65 18.14
CA GLU A 835 26.08 2.26 18.14
C GLU A 835 27.07 1.33 17.45
N THR A 836 27.66 1.78 16.35
CA THR A 836 28.69 1.02 15.63
C THR A 836 29.94 0.86 16.51
N CYS A 837 30.41 1.93 17.15
CA CYS A 837 31.54 1.89 18.09
C CYS A 837 31.25 0.99 19.29
N LEU A 838 30.05 1.07 19.87
CA LEU A 838 29.63 0.24 20.99
C LEU A 838 29.58 -1.24 20.61
N GLN A 839 29.05 -1.60 19.45
CA GLN A 839 29.01 -2.99 18.98
C GLN A 839 30.41 -3.56 18.78
N GLN A 840 31.32 -2.79 18.17
CA GLN A 840 32.71 -3.19 18.00
C GLN A 840 33.41 -3.41 19.35
N LEU A 841 33.24 -2.48 20.29
CA LEU A 841 33.86 -2.58 21.61
C LEU A 841 33.29 -3.74 22.44
N LYS A 842 31.97 -3.99 22.39
CA LYS A 842 31.34 -5.16 23.04
C LYS A 842 31.88 -6.49 22.52
N ARG A 843 32.13 -6.60 21.22
CA ARG A 843 32.76 -7.80 20.62
C ARG A 843 34.18 -7.99 21.17
N LYS A 844 35.01 -6.95 21.10
CA LYS A 844 36.39 -6.98 21.64
C LYS A 844 36.42 -7.37 23.13
N ILE A 845 35.50 -6.84 23.94
CA ILE A 845 35.37 -7.22 25.35
C ILE A 845 34.99 -8.70 25.49
N ASN A 846 33.98 -9.18 24.75
CA ASN A 846 33.54 -10.58 24.82
C ASN A 846 34.66 -11.56 24.44
N ASP A 847 35.38 -11.28 23.35
CA ASP A 847 36.51 -12.10 22.89
C ASP A 847 37.60 -12.14 23.96
N ALA A 848 37.99 -10.97 24.49
CA ALA A 848 38.97 -10.87 25.57
C ALA A 848 38.50 -11.55 26.88
N THR A 849 37.20 -11.55 27.16
CA THR A 849 36.63 -12.22 28.35
C THR A 849 36.65 -13.75 28.20
N GLU A 850 36.43 -14.27 26.99
CA GLU A 850 36.61 -15.70 26.72
C GLU A 850 38.08 -16.11 26.79
N ASP A 851 38.99 -15.30 26.26
CA ASP A 851 40.44 -15.50 26.43
C ASP A 851 40.83 -15.49 27.91
N GLU A 852 40.28 -14.57 28.72
CA GLU A 852 40.47 -14.52 30.16
C GLU A 852 40.01 -15.83 30.85
N LYS A 853 38.83 -16.36 30.47
CA LYS A 853 38.30 -17.63 31.01
C LYS A 853 39.19 -18.81 30.64
N VAL A 854 39.64 -18.88 29.39
CA VAL A 854 40.52 -19.95 28.90
C VAL A 854 41.87 -19.91 29.63
N LEU A 855 42.45 -18.71 29.79
CA LEU A 855 43.70 -18.51 30.54
C LEU A 855 43.54 -18.86 32.01
N ARG A 856 42.44 -18.46 32.65
CA ARG A 856 42.15 -18.80 34.06
C ARG A 856 42.04 -20.31 34.28
N LEU A 857 41.31 -21.03 33.42
CA LEU A 857 41.21 -22.49 33.46
C LEU A 857 42.54 -23.19 33.16
N THR A 858 43.42 -22.55 32.39
CA THR A 858 44.77 -23.05 32.09
C THR A 858 45.68 -22.89 33.31
N VAL A 859 45.64 -21.74 33.99
CA VAL A 859 46.37 -21.49 35.24
C VAL A 859 45.90 -22.42 36.35
N GLU A 860 44.59 -22.63 36.51
CA GLU A 860 44.03 -23.58 37.49
C GLU A 860 44.48 -25.02 37.23
N ARG A 861 44.44 -25.47 35.97
CA ARG A 861 44.97 -26.80 35.60
C ARG A 861 46.46 -26.94 35.88
N LEU A 862 47.27 -25.91 35.61
CA LEU A 862 48.70 -25.92 35.94
C LEU A 862 48.92 -26.05 37.47
N ARG A 863 48.16 -25.33 38.29
CA ARG A 863 48.20 -25.43 39.77
C ARG A 863 47.78 -26.80 40.30
N GLU A 864 46.72 -27.38 39.76
CA GLU A 864 46.27 -28.73 40.15
C GLU A 864 47.30 -29.80 39.79
N THR A 865 47.98 -29.64 38.64
CA THR A 865 49.05 -30.55 38.23
C THR A 865 50.32 -30.40 39.09
N GLU A 866 50.66 -29.19 39.54
CA GLU A 866 51.77 -28.99 40.50
C GLU A 866 51.47 -29.67 41.84
N ASN A 867 50.26 -29.50 42.37
CA ASN A 867 49.84 -30.08 43.65
C ASN A 867 49.74 -31.61 43.64
N THR A 868 49.39 -32.22 42.50
CA THR A 868 49.32 -33.69 42.35
C THR A 868 50.70 -34.33 42.18
N VAL A 869 51.67 -33.61 41.61
CA VAL A 869 53.07 -34.05 41.48
C VAL A 869 53.81 -33.99 42.83
N ALA A 870 53.48 -33.05 43.71
CA ALA A 870 54.09 -32.91 45.04
C ALA A 870 53.62 -33.96 46.09
N GLY A 871 52.55 -34.71 45.81
CA GLY A 871 51.82 -35.50 46.82
C GLY A 871 51.80 -37.03 46.66
N SER A 872 52.46 -37.65 45.68
CA SER A 872 52.32 -39.11 45.46
C SER A 872 53.64 -39.86 45.20
N ASP A 873 54.06 -40.65 46.18
CA ASP A 873 55.22 -41.55 46.15
C ASP A 873 54.95 -42.89 45.44
N GLY A 874 53.99 -42.93 44.51
CA GLY A 874 53.53 -44.15 43.84
C GLY A 874 52.99 -43.87 42.44
N VAL A 875 53.78 -44.19 41.42
CA VAL A 875 53.61 -43.73 40.04
C VAL A 875 52.72 -44.65 39.22
N GLN A 876 51.72 -44.08 38.53
CA GLN A 876 51.08 -44.67 37.36
C GLN A 876 51.43 -43.82 36.11
N GLU A 877 52.02 -44.43 35.08
CA GLU A 877 52.61 -43.77 33.90
C GLU A 877 51.68 -42.86 33.08
N ARG A 878 50.34 -42.93 33.26
CA ARG A 878 49.38 -42.11 32.50
C ARG A 878 49.40 -40.62 32.85
N GLY A 879 49.70 -40.24 34.09
CA GLY A 879 49.75 -38.82 34.50
C GLY A 879 50.97 -38.07 33.93
N ARG A 880 52.06 -38.79 33.66
CA ARG A 880 53.38 -38.21 33.29
C ARG A 880 53.49 -37.82 31.82
N ALA A 881 52.75 -38.48 30.92
CA ALA A 881 52.67 -38.12 29.50
C ALA A 881 51.73 -36.93 29.23
N ALA A 882 50.65 -36.81 30.03
CA ALA A 882 49.73 -35.67 29.97
C ALA A 882 50.44 -34.36 30.35
N LEU A 883 51.27 -34.37 31.40
CA LEU A 883 52.10 -33.23 31.84
C LEU A 883 53.05 -32.72 30.76
N GLY A 884 53.82 -33.61 30.10
CA GLY A 884 54.76 -33.20 29.04
C GLY A 884 54.09 -32.69 27.77
N THR A 885 52.86 -33.13 27.49
CA THR A 885 52.04 -32.66 26.35
C THR A 885 51.43 -31.29 26.65
N LEU A 886 50.91 -31.11 27.87
CA LEU A 886 50.32 -29.86 28.32
C LEU A 886 51.35 -28.72 28.37
N VAL A 887 52.57 -28.98 28.86
CA VAL A 887 53.68 -28.00 28.91
C VAL A 887 54.18 -27.60 27.51
N ARG A 888 54.22 -28.54 26.55
CA ARG A 888 54.58 -28.21 25.16
C ARG A 888 53.49 -27.44 24.43
N GLN A 889 52.22 -27.70 24.74
CA GLN A 889 51.10 -26.96 24.16
C GLN A 889 51.02 -25.54 24.72
N THR A 890 51.33 -25.32 26.00
CA THR A 890 51.32 -23.99 26.63
C THR A 890 52.52 -23.12 26.26
N LEU A 891 53.71 -23.69 26.05
CA LEU A 891 54.91 -22.95 25.62
C LEU A 891 54.91 -22.56 24.14
N ASN A 892 54.10 -23.23 23.30
CA ASN A 892 53.94 -22.91 21.88
C ASN A 892 52.83 -21.87 21.60
N ALA A 893 52.00 -21.51 22.59
CA ALA A 893 50.90 -20.55 22.47
C ALA A 893 51.31 -19.11 22.87
N ASN A 894 52.47 -18.67 22.41
CA ASN A 894 52.97 -17.31 22.61
C ASN A 894 52.65 -16.45 21.39
N GLU A 895 51.41 -16.00 21.30
CA GLU A 895 51.06 -14.77 20.59
C GLU A 895 50.79 -13.69 21.65
N GLU A 896 51.42 -12.52 21.48
CA GLU A 896 51.20 -11.36 22.34
C GLU A 896 49.77 -10.84 22.12
N PRO A 897 49.05 -10.43 23.18
CA PRO A 897 47.70 -9.89 23.01
C PRO A 897 47.78 -8.59 22.20
N GLU A 898 47.03 -8.52 21.10
CA GLU A 898 46.92 -7.30 20.29
C GLU A 898 46.46 -6.12 21.15
N ASP A 899 47.05 -4.96 20.90
CA ASP A 899 46.71 -3.73 21.64
C ASP A 899 45.28 -3.28 21.29
N PHE A 900 44.54 -2.84 22.32
CA PHE A 900 43.27 -2.16 22.13
C PHE A 900 43.54 -0.79 21.51
N ASP A 901 43.71 -0.73 20.20
CA ASP A 901 43.73 0.57 19.50
C ASP A 901 42.40 1.26 19.74
N THR A 902 42.46 2.39 20.46
CA THR A 902 41.34 3.27 20.71
C THR A 902 40.90 3.90 19.39
N PRO A 903 39.61 3.82 19.01
CA PRO A 903 39.09 4.53 17.85
C PRO A 903 39.34 6.04 18.03
N ASP A 904 40.01 6.66 17.06
CA ASP A 904 40.38 8.08 17.04
C ASP A 904 39.14 8.98 17.25
N GLU A 905 39.10 9.69 18.38
CA GLU A 905 38.10 10.73 18.64
C GLU A 905 38.48 12.01 17.87
N SER A 906 38.03 12.11 16.62
CA SER A 906 38.08 13.37 15.88
C SER A 906 36.70 13.78 15.33
N PRO A 907 36.00 14.71 16.01
CA PRO A 907 34.89 15.45 15.44
C PRO A 907 35.36 16.79 14.86
N VAL A 908 34.94 17.14 13.64
CA VAL A 908 35.09 18.49 13.08
C VAL A 908 33.88 19.34 13.51
N GLY A 909 34.13 20.41 14.29
CA GLY A 909 33.13 21.42 14.71
C GLY A 909 32.90 22.57 13.70
N PRO A 910 32.09 23.61 14.01
CA PRO A 910 32.45 24.57 15.07
C PRO A 910 31.33 25.17 15.97
N SER A 911 31.70 25.30 17.26
CA SER A 911 31.64 26.43 18.23
C SER A 911 30.42 27.36 18.46
N GLU A 912 30.01 27.37 19.75
CA GLU A 912 29.62 28.45 20.69
C GLU A 912 28.69 29.63 20.33
N VAL A 913 27.61 29.78 21.12
CA VAL A 913 27.23 31.08 21.75
C VAL A 913 26.66 30.86 23.16
N ALA A 914 27.19 31.61 24.12
CA ALA A 914 26.91 31.62 25.56
C ALA A 914 25.60 32.33 25.97
N GLY A 915 25.06 32.02 27.17
CA GLY A 915 24.02 32.83 27.81
C GLY A 915 23.34 32.28 29.08
N GLN A 916 24.05 32.36 30.22
CA GLN A 916 23.58 32.59 31.61
C GLN A 916 22.44 31.78 32.28
N VAL A 917 22.87 30.96 33.25
CA VAL A 917 22.42 30.83 34.67
C VAL A 917 20.92 30.93 34.98
N ILE A 918 20.30 29.78 35.27
CA ILE A 918 19.28 29.65 36.32
C ILE A 918 19.68 28.49 37.24
N ARG A 919 19.69 28.78 38.55
CA ARG A 919 20.15 27.95 39.67
C ARG A 919 19.55 26.54 39.65
N GLN A 920 20.42 25.52 39.60
CA GLN A 920 20.05 24.15 39.96
C GLN A 920 19.87 24.04 41.48
N ALA A 921 18.66 23.68 41.90
CA ALA A 921 18.46 22.97 43.16
C ALA A 921 18.80 21.49 42.92
N ARG A 922 19.62 20.91 43.79
CA ARG A 922 20.02 19.49 43.81
C ARG A 922 18.84 18.54 43.57
N PRO A 923 19.00 17.51 42.72
CA PRO A 923 18.40 16.21 42.97
C PRO A 923 19.38 15.28 43.68
N VAL A 924 18.82 14.52 44.60
CA VAL A 924 19.41 13.56 45.53
C VAL A 924 19.95 12.32 44.76
N PRO A 925 20.93 11.56 45.30
CA PRO A 925 21.49 10.38 44.64
C PRO A 925 20.44 9.27 44.47
N LEU A 926 20.41 8.65 43.29
CA LEU A 926 19.67 7.41 43.01
C LEU A 926 20.54 6.21 43.40
N ASP A 927 20.48 5.84 44.66
CA ASP A 927 20.67 4.46 45.11
C ASP A 927 19.57 4.17 46.13
N ALA A 928 18.45 3.64 45.62
CA ALA A 928 17.44 2.98 46.43
C ALA A 928 16.91 1.77 45.65
N PRO A 929 16.65 0.63 46.32
CA PRO A 929 16.09 -0.55 45.66
C PRO A 929 14.71 -0.19 45.11
N LEU A 930 14.46 -0.49 43.83
CA LEU A 930 13.14 -0.33 43.23
C LEU A 930 12.23 -1.42 43.81
N GLU A 931 11.22 -1.03 44.60
CA GLU A 931 10.22 -1.94 45.15
C GLU A 931 9.36 -2.53 44.03
N GLU A 932 9.26 -3.86 43.99
CA GLU A 932 8.37 -4.58 43.05
C GLU A 932 6.90 -4.17 43.27
N VAL A 933 6.13 -4.05 42.18
CA VAL A 933 4.75 -3.56 42.25
C VAL A 933 3.75 -4.71 42.06
N ALA A 934 2.95 -4.97 43.09
CA ALA A 934 1.88 -5.96 43.07
C ALA A 934 0.59 -5.39 42.46
N ILE A 935 0.10 -6.01 41.38
CA ILE A 935 -1.15 -5.66 40.70
C ILE A 935 -2.24 -6.71 40.98
N GLN A 936 -3.37 -6.27 41.52
CA GLN A 936 -4.50 -7.13 41.87
C GLN A 936 -5.62 -7.09 40.83
N PHE A 937 -6.03 -8.24 40.33
CA PHE A 937 -7.22 -8.41 39.49
C PHE A 937 -8.40 -8.81 40.38
N LYS A 938 -9.37 -7.91 40.59
CA LYS A 938 -10.54 -8.15 41.44
C LYS A 938 -11.80 -8.40 40.62
N LEU A 939 -12.60 -9.39 41.03
CA LEU A 939 -13.91 -9.70 40.46
C LEU A 939 -15.00 -9.43 41.50
N PHE A 940 -16.14 -8.88 41.07
CA PHE A 940 -17.24 -8.54 41.96
C PHE A 940 -18.20 -9.72 42.18
N GLU A 941 -18.02 -10.41 43.31
CA GLU A 941 -18.75 -11.63 43.71
C GLU A 941 -19.44 -11.40 45.08
N ASP A 942 -20.71 -11.79 45.21
CA ASP A 942 -21.49 -11.74 46.46
C ASP A 942 -21.55 -10.38 47.18
N GLY A 943 -21.48 -9.28 46.43
CA GLY A 943 -21.58 -7.92 46.97
C GLY A 943 -20.24 -7.26 47.30
N ASP A 944 -19.12 -7.98 47.18
CA ASP A 944 -17.77 -7.49 47.46
C ASP A 944 -16.77 -7.76 46.33
N TRP A 945 -15.70 -6.96 46.26
CA TRP A 945 -14.60 -7.14 45.31
C TRP A 945 -13.58 -8.16 45.85
N ARG A 946 -13.48 -9.33 45.22
CA ARG A 946 -12.53 -10.38 45.61
C ARG A 946 -11.36 -10.46 44.65
N VAL A 947 -10.13 -10.56 45.18
CA VAL A 947 -8.92 -10.77 44.37
C VAL A 947 -8.98 -12.15 43.73
N LYS A 948 -8.90 -12.21 42.41
CA LYS A 948 -8.85 -13.47 41.64
C LYS A 948 -7.44 -13.83 41.22
N HIS A 949 -6.62 -12.85 40.83
CA HIS A 949 -5.21 -13.03 40.49
C HIS A 949 -4.44 -11.83 41.03
N GLU A 950 -3.25 -12.06 41.57
CA GLU A 950 -2.31 -11.01 41.99
C GLU A 950 -0.99 -11.30 41.29
N VAL A 951 -0.38 -10.26 40.71
CA VAL A 951 0.83 -10.38 39.91
C VAL A 951 1.80 -9.31 40.36
N THR A 952 2.95 -9.73 40.89
CA THR A 952 4.05 -8.84 41.26
C THR A 952 5.00 -8.74 40.08
N VAL A 953 5.30 -7.52 39.64
CA VAL A 953 6.17 -7.25 38.49
C VAL A 953 7.12 -6.10 38.78
N ASP A 954 8.30 -6.16 38.16
CA ASP A 954 9.15 -4.98 38.00
C ASP A 954 8.38 -3.94 37.15
N PRO A 955 8.26 -2.68 37.61
CA PRO A 955 7.68 -1.60 36.81
C PRO A 955 8.26 -1.42 35.41
N ARG A 956 9.51 -1.84 35.17
CA ARG A 956 10.18 -1.82 33.87
C ARG A 956 9.75 -2.97 32.97
N GLU A 957 9.17 -4.05 33.53
CA GLU A 957 8.73 -5.23 32.79
C GLU A 957 7.27 -5.65 33.14
N PRO A 958 6.25 -4.92 32.67
CA PRO A 958 4.85 -5.23 32.99
C PRO A 958 4.22 -6.33 32.11
N SER A 959 5.04 -7.11 31.40
CA SER A 959 4.62 -8.09 30.40
C SER A 959 3.66 -9.14 30.99
N GLU A 960 3.90 -9.56 32.23
CA GLU A 960 3.06 -10.52 32.96
C GLU A 960 1.66 -9.97 33.30
N VAL A 961 1.56 -8.70 33.69
CA VAL A 961 0.25 -8.05 33.94
C VAL A 961 -0.55 -7.96 32.63
N ARG A 962 0.11 -7.62 31.51
CA ARG A 962 -0.51 -7.59 30.17
C ARG A 962 -0.98 -8.98 29.73
N ARG A 963 -0.20 -10.02 30.05
CA ARG A 963 -0.55 -11.43 29.76
C ARG A 963 -1.83 -11.85 30.51
N VAL A 964 -1.93 -11.53 31.80
CA VAL A 964 -3.11 -11.84 32.63
C VAL A 964 -4.33 -11.00 32.20
N ALA A 965 -4.14 -9.73 31.87
CA ALA A 965 -5.20 -8.87 31.32
C ALA A 965 -5.79 -9.43 30.02
N ASN A 966 -4.93 -9.86 29.08
CA ASN A 966 -5.34 -10.49 27.83
C ASN A 966 -6.10 -11.81 28.03
N LYS A 967 -5.70 -12.62 29.02
CA LYS A 967 -6.41 -13.85 29.40
C LYS A 967 -7.86 -13.57 29.82
N TYR A 968 -8.12 -12.48 30.56
CA TYR A 968 -9.47 -12.12 31.00
C TYR A 968 -10.33 -11.49 29.90
N VAL A 969 -9.75 -10.69 29.01
CA VAL A 969 -10.46 -10.17 27.83
C VAL A 969 -10.92 -11.30 26.91
N ARG A 970 -10.08 -12.34 26.69
CA ARG A 970 -10.48 -13.54 25.93
C ARG A 970 -11.64 -14.30 26.57
N LYS A 971 -11.79 -14.23 27.89
CA LYS A 971 -12.90 -14.81 28.65
C LYS A 971 -14.14 -13.89 28.74
N ARG A 972 -14.20 -12.84 27.91
CA ARG A 972 -15.30 -11.84 27.88
C ARG A 972 -15.45 -11.02 29.17
N PHE A 973 -14.36 -10.75 29.88
CA PHE A 973 -14.35 -9.76 30.96
C PHE A 973 -13.85 -8.43 30.43
N GLY A 974 -14.55 -7.34 30.76
CA GLY A 974 -14.02 -5.99 30.60
C GLY A 974 -13.08 -5.63 31.75
N LEU A 975 -12.03 -4.87 31.44
CA LEU A 975 -11.03 -4.39 32.39
C LEU A 975 -11.32 -2.94 32.76
N PHE A 976 -11.37 -2.64 34.06
CA PHE A 976 -11.63 -1.29 34.58
C PHE A 976 -10.62 -0.92 35.65
N ASN A 977 -10.34 0.37 35.79
CA ASN A 977 -9.68 0.86 36.99
C ASN A 977 -10.72 1.05 38.12
N SER A 978 -10.25 1.36 39.32
CA SER A 978 -11.12 1.59 40.48
C SER A 978 -12.10 2.75 40.30
N ASN A 979 -11.85 3.65 39.33
CA ASN A 979 -12.73 4.76 38.94
C ASN A 979 -13.70 4.39 37.80
N SER A 980 -13.90 3.10 37.53
CA SER A 980 -14.80 2.57 36.48
C SER A 980 -14.48 3.02 35.05
N LYS A 981 -13.26 3.49 34.77
CA LYS A 981 -12.80 3.79 33.40
C LYS A 981 -12.25 2.53 32.74
N ALA A 982 -12.62 2.32 31.48
CA ALA A 982 -12.17 1.19 30.68
C ALA A 982 -10.65 1.20 30.50
N LEU A 983 -10.05 0.03 30.68
CA LEU A 983 -8.64 -0.24 30.46
C LEU A 983 -8.47 -1.18 29.26
N THR A 984 -7.37 -1.02 28.54
CA THR A 984 -6.92 -1.96 27.51
C THR A 984 -5.78 -2.82 28.08
N PRO A 985 -5.59 -4.08 27.64
CA PRO A 985 -4.48 -4.90 28.10
C PRO A 985 -3.10 -4.25 27.90
N GLU A 986 -2.94 -3.40 26.89
CA GLU A 986 -1.69 -2.72 26.56
C GLU A 986 -1.37 -1.62 27.58
N THR A 987 -2.39 -0.87 28.00
CA THR A 987 -2.24 0.31 28.88
C THR A 987 -2.71 0.06 30.32
N CYS A 988 -3.08 -1.17 30.70
CA CYS A 988 -3.71 -1.42 31.99
C CYS A 988 -2.73 -1.22 33.15
N PHE A 989 -1.47 -1.62 32.99
CA PHE A 989 -0.44 -1.48 34.01
C PHE A 989 -0.17 -0.01 34.34
N GLU A 990 0.27 0.77 33.35
CA GLU A 990 0.59 2.20 33.49
C GLU A 990 -0.56 3.00 34.10
N ARG A 991 -1.82 2.69 33.75
CA ARG A 991 -2.98 3.42 34.26
C ARG A 991 -3.39 3.07 35.68
N VAL A 992 -3.15 1.85 36.15
CA VAL A 992 -3.45 1.45 37.53
C VAL A 992 -2.28 1.70 38.48
N THR A 993 -1.07 1.88 37.95
CA THR A 993 0.08 2.35 38.73
C THR A 993 0.10 3.88 38.81
N SER A 994 -0.22 4.60 37.72
CA SER A 994 -0.25 6.07 37.72
C SER A 994 -1.31 6.67 38.65
N ASN A 995 -2.39 5.94 38.94
CA ASN A 995 -3.43 6.37 39.89
C ASN A 995 -3.22 5.79 41.29
N GLY A 996 -2.13 5.05 41.52
CA GLY A 996 -1.77 4.44 42.80
C GLY A 996 -2.72 3.34 43.29
N THR A 997 -3.70 2.90 42.48
CA THR A 997 -4.70 1.92 42.94
C THR A 997 -4.22 0.49 42.81
N ASN A 998 -3.25 0.21 41.93
CA ASN A 998 -2.65 -1.09 41.64
C ASN A 998 -3.67 -2.23 41.49
N THR A 999 -4.88 -1.89 41.05
CA THR A 999 -6.04 -2.78 41.05
C THR A 999 -6.79 -2.66 39.74
N ILE A 1000 -7.03 -3.79 39.09
CA ILE A 1000 -7.83 -3.94 37.87
C ILE A 1000 -9.12 -4.66 38.24
N HIS A 1001 -10.25 -4.01 38.01
CA HIS A 1001 -11.58 -4.57 38.18
C HIS A 1001 -12.01 -5.33 36.93
N LEU A 1002 -12.41 -6.59 37.12
CA LEU A 1002 -12.91 -7.49 36.10
C LEU A 1002 -14.43 -7.52 36.12
N ILE A 1003 -15.08 -7.25 34.99
CA ILE A 1003 -16.55 -7.27 34.87
C ILE A 1003 -16.97 -8.24 33.74
N PRO A 1004 -17.70 -9.34 34.03
CA PRO A 1004 -18.13 -10.29 33.01
C PRO A 1004 -19.19 -9.73 32.05
N GLU A 1005 -19.14 -10.14 30.78
CA GLU A 1005 -20.10 -9.83 29.70
C GLU A 1005 -20.31 -8.34 29.39
N TRP A 1006 -19.23 -7.56 29.32
CA TRP A 1006 -19.31 -6.16 28.90
C TRP A 1006 -19.55 -6.04 27.37
N THR A 1007 -20.58 -5.30 26.95
CA THR A 1007 -20.81 -4.89 25.54
C THR A 1007 -20.75 -3.37 25.39
N VAL A 1008 -19.99 -2.88 24.41
CA VAL A 1008 -19.81 -1.44 24.15
C VAL A 1008 -21.04 -0.88 23.43
N ASN A 1009 -21.85 -0.09 24.12
CA ASN A 1009 -22.88 0.73 23.48
C ASN A 1009 -22.42 2.21 23.48
N ARG A 1010 -22.23 2.78 22.28
CA ARG A 1010 -21.89 4.21 22.12
C ARG A 1010 -23.11 5.07 22.48
N LYS A 1011 -23.06 5.76 23.62
CA LYS A 1011 -23.80 7.01 23.88
C LYS A 1011 -22.82 8.06 24.45
N GLY A 1012 -23.11 9.33 24.17
CA GLY A 1012 -22.21 10.48 24.27
C GLY A 1012 -21.65 10.83 25.65
N PRO A 1013 -20.87 11.92 25.75
CA PRO A 1013 -19.93 12.15 26.83
C PRO A 1013 -20.65 12.74 28.06
N GLY A 1014 -20.52 12.04 29.20
CA GLY A 1014 -20.97 12.53 30.50
C GLY A 1014 -21.59 11.41 31.32
N GLU A 1015 -20.76 10.82 32.19
CA GLU A 1015 -21.11 9.94 33.32
C GLU A 1015 -21.83 8.61 33.00
N ALA A 1016 -21.16 7.49 33.29
CA ALA A 1016 -21.77 6.16 33.30
C ALA A 1016 -21.33 5.38 34.55
N GLU A 1017 -22.25 5.23 35.50
CA GLU A 1017 -22.15 4.28 36.60
C GLU A 1017 -22.37 2.83 36.09
N PRO A 1018 -21.67 1.83 36.65
CA PRO A 1018 -21.87 0.44 36.27
C PRO A 1018 -23.11 -0.16 36.97
N ARG A 1019 -24.17 -0.47 36.23
CA ARG A 1019 -25.27 -1.33 36.70
C ARG A 1019 -25.11 -2.76 36.17
N LYS A 1020 -25.03 -3.74 37.09
CA LYS A 1020 -25.17 -5.18 36.81
C LYS A 1020 -26.54 -5.44 36.18
N ARG A 1021 -26.59 -6.04 34.99
CA ARG A 1021 -27.82 -6.65 34.46
C ARG A 1021 -28.09 -7.91 35.29
N ASN A 1022 -29.16 -7.90 36.09
CA ASN A 1022 -29.72 -9.14 36.62
C ASN A 1022 -30.28 -9.97 35.46
N ARG A 1023 -30.16 -11.30 35.62
CA ARG A 1023 -30.51 -12.39 34.69
C ARG A 1023 -31.68 -12.11 33.75
#